data_AF-A0A953TDZ5-F1
#
_entry.id   AF-A0A953TDZ5-F1
#
_cell.length_a   1.000
_cell.length_b   1.000
_cell.length_c   1.000
_cell.angle_alpha   90.00
_cell.angle_beta   90.00
_cell.angle_gamma   90.00
#
_symmetry.space_group_name_H-M   'P 1'
#
loop_
_entity.id
_entity.type
_entity.pdbx_description
1 polymer ?
#
loop_
_entity_poly.entity_id
_entity_poly.type
_entity_poly.pdbx_seq_one_letter_code
_entity_poly.pdbx_strand_id
1 'polypeptide(L)'
;MALVTTLILLALLGAASLAMVLLVSSDTMINGYYRNYRGSFYAADSGVNVAVEAMKNAIQNGANIAGNPPLPTGAVAIPTQAQLWVSAPGTFPPGLPTAYAPFQGSYYRIGDTGSWNGQFKMLAANPDGQPILGTPQFELTPNPNDAASCLPITLATCPNGKANTKDYIWTFSYPYEVTVQGQSSGSEAEQISQTGTIVYASLSGSASANMTPSFAKWGAFINKFADCQGALVPGTMSGPFFTNGQWNFGNSSNPGYTFTDIVGQSGANVSWWNSNKCTDSPTAPNGFKQPNFQAGLQVGQTPVTPPSNSYNQAQAVLDGKGALPCTSAPCSPDPPPSQTQMNQELKTIGGTPYPSSGAAPTGVYIPYHTTGTSPSGVPCTPAKPCYGSDASAGGSGYSAGFYVQGSTGSSPGTTITLSATTGCSAVCGASDPTQTYTIVQGSTTTTIVIDATAGVTVVNGTAMQGVPEQIDPLTNAPVTQQDPSGKTVNPALIYVNGQITGLSGTVQNDTGITIAASNNVSITGDLTYLQSPVAIPSDTLNSSTDAGVLGVYTTGNINLYPNPSGSNKGNLTVDASLAAIGSGTSGFATPGGSIGTWTIVGGRSEDQAHGVSIGTGNTYYDRRFSGSFGPPWFPTAVLQPGQSAVPATFLGITVTRTSWREVSRP
;
A
#
# COMPACT_ATOMS: atom_id res chain seq x y z
N MET A 1 46.77 -49.75 78.89
CA MET A 1 45.43 -49.16 78.69
C MET A 1 45.50 -47.83 77.95
N ALA A 2 46.13 -46.77 78.49
CA ALA A 2 46.18 -45.45 77.83
C ALA A 2 46.72 -45.46 76.38
N LEU A 3 47.79 -46.21 76.09
CA LEU A 3 48.38 -46.35 74.75
C LEU A 3 47.43 -47.02 73.74
N VAL A 4 46.72 -48.05 74.17
CA VAL A 4 45.76 -48.79 73.32
C VAL A 4 44.55 -47.89 73.02
N THR A 5 44.06 -47.15 74.02
CA THR A 5 42.97 -46.19 73.84
C THR A 5 43.36 -45.04 72.91
N THR A 6 44.59 -44.52 73.00
CA THR A 6 45.09 -43.46 72.10
C THR A 6 45.31 -43.96 70.67
N LEU A 7 45.82 -45.18 70.47
CA LEU A 7 45.93 -45.80 69.15
C LEU A 7 44.56 -46.04 68.50
N ILE A 8 43.57 -46.51 69.27
CA ILE A 8 42.19 -46.69 68.77
C ILE A 8 41.55 -45.34 68.42
N LEU A 9 41.76 -44.31 69.25
CA LEU A 9 41.28 -42.95 68.97
C LEU A 9 41.94 -42.35 67.71
N LEU A 10 43.25 -42.53 67.52
CA LEU A 10 43.93 -42.10 66.30
C LEU A 10 43.42 -42.84 65.06
N ALA A 11 43.19 -44.15 65.15
CA ALA A 11 42.66 -44.94 64.05
C ALA A 11 41.23 -44.50 63.68
N LEU A 12 40.38 -44.22 64.68
CA LEU A 12 39.03 -43.70 64.47
C LEU A 12 39.04 -42.28 63.86
N LEU A 13 39.92 -41.39 64.33
CA LEU A 13 40.10 -40.05 63.76
C LEU A 13 40.65 -40.12 62.32
N GLY A 14 41.54 -41.06 62.02
CA GLY A 14 42.04 -41.32 60.67
C GLY A 14 40.97 -41.89 59.73
N ALA A 15 40.12 -42.79 60.21
CA ALA A 15 38.99 -43.30 59.45
C ALA A 15 37.93 -42.21 59.19
N ALA A 16 37.66 -41.36 60.19
CA ALA A 16 36.72 -40.24 60.06
C ALA A 16 37.22 -39.16 59.09
N SER A 17 38.51 -38.83 59.10
CA SER A 17 39.09 -37.86 58.16
C SER A 17 39.10 -38.39 56.73
N LEU A 18 39.42 -39.67 56.51
CA LEU A 18 39.31 -40.31 55.20
C LEU A 18 37.87 -40.33 54.69
N ALA A 19 36.90 -40.66 55.55
CA ALA A 19 35.48 -40.62 55.20
C ALA A 19 35.03 -39.19 54.83
N MET A 20 35.51 -38.17 55.54
CA MET A 20 35.20 -36.78 55.23
C MET A 20 35.80 -36.33 53.89
N VAL A 21 37.03 -36.73 53.57
CA VAL A 21 37.65 -36.45 52.26
C VAL A 21 36.90 -37.15 51.13
N LEU A 22 36.46 -38.40 51.34
CA LEU A 22 35.66 -39.13 50.35
C LEU A 22 34.28 -38.48 50.13
N LEU A 23 33.64 -37.98 51.20
CA LEU A 23 32.36 -37.28 51.09
C LEU A 23 32.49 -35.93 50.38
N VAL A 24 33.49 -35.12 50.72
CA VAL A 24 33.73 -33.81 50.09
C VAL A 24 34.17 -33.96 48.63
N SER A 25 35.03 -34.94 48.32
CA SER A 25 35.42 -35.24 46.93
C SER A 25 34.24 -35.76 46.11
N SER A 26 33.36 -36.58 46.69
CA SER A 26 32.13 -37.03 46.02
C SER A 26 31.17 -35.87 45.76
N ASP A 27 30.94 -34.99 46.73
CA ASP A 27 30.04 -33.84 46.59
C ASP A 27 30.56 -32.82 45.58
N THR A 28 31.87 -32.54 45.58
CA THR A 28 32.50 -31.66 44.58
C THR A 28 32.47 -32.24 43.17
N MET A 29 32.65 -33.55 43.02
CA MET A 29 32.52 -34.24 41.72
C MET A 29 31.07 -34.22 41.22
N ILE A 30 30.11 -34.52 42.09
CA ILE A 30 28.68 -34.54 41.75
C ILE A 30 28.19 -33.14 41.37
N ASN A 31 28.51 -32.12 42.18
CA ASN A 31 28.11 -30.74 41.90
C ASN A 31 28.81 -30.18 40.65
N GLY A 32 30.07 -30.53 40.42
CA GLY A 32 30.79 -30.20 39.19
C GLY A 32 30.09 -30.80 37.96
N TYR A 33 29.77 -32.09 38.01
CA TYR A 33 29.06 -32.80 36.95
C TYR A 33 27.69 -32.17 36.63
N TYR A 34 26.85 -31.93 37.64
CA TYR A 34 25.53 -31.33 37.42
C TYR A 34 25.60 -29.88 36.91
N ARG A 35 26.59 -29.11 37.35
CA ARG A 35 26.80 -27.73 36.87
C ARG A 35 27.25 -27.73 35.41
N ASN A 36 28.20 -28.58 35.05
CA ASN A 36 28.67 -28.73 33.68
C ASN A 36 27.55 -29.24 32.77
N TYR A 37 26.74 -30.18 33.25
CA TYR A 37 25.59 -30.72 32.53
C TYR A 37 24.54 -29.63 32.25
N ARG A 38 24.08 -28.91 33.28
CA ARG A 38 23.12 -27.81 33.11
C ARG A 38 23.65 -26.73 32.18
N GLY A 39 24.95 -26.41 32.28
CA GLY A 39 25.59 -25.52 31.35
C GLY A 39 25.49 -26.05 29.92
N SER A 40 25.90 -27.28 29.68
CA SER A 40 25.87 -27.90 28.35
C SER A 40 24.46 -27.90 27.75
N PHE A 41 23.45 -28.17 28.55
CA PHE A 41 22.04 -28.05 28.16
C PHE A 41 21.67 -26.63 27.70
N TYR A 42 21.95 -25.59 28.50
CA TYR A 42 21.65 -24.21 28.11
C TYR A 42 22.44 -23.76 26.88
N ALA A 43 23.65 -24.30 26.68
CA ALA A 43 24.47 -24.00 25.52
C ALA A 43 23.84 -24.62 24.26
N ALA A 44 23.36 -25.86 24.36
CA ALA A 44 22.66 -26.52 23.27
C ALA A 44 21.37 -25.77 22.90
N ASP A 45 20.56 -25.39 23.89
CA ASP A 45 19.27 -24.70 23.66
C ASP A 45 19.47 -23.31 23.05
N SER A 46 20.43 -22.55 23.57
CA SER A 46 20.82 -21.26 22.98
C SER A 46 21.36 -21.43 21.55
N GLY A 47 22.16 -22.47 21.32
CA GLY A 47 22.73 -22.75 20.00
C GLY A 47 21.68 -23.10 18.94
N VAL A 48 20.61 -23.80 19.32
CA VAL A 48 19.45 -24.05 18.43
C VAL A 48 18.83 -22.71 18.02
N ASN A 49 18.57 -21.82 18.98
CA ASN A 49 17.99 -20.50 18.68
C ASN A 49 18.90 -19.66 17.77
N VAL A 50 20.21 -19.66 18.01
CA VAL A 50 21.19 -18.95 17.18
C VAL A 50 21.21 -19.50 15.75
N ALA A 51 21.20 -20.83 15.57
CA ALA A 51 21.21 -21.46 14.26
C ALA A 51 19.92 -21.15 13.46
N VAL A 52 18.75 -21.26 14.11
CA VAL A 52 17.46 -20.96 13.48
C VAL A 52 17.32 -19.48 13.14
N GLU A 53 17.81 -18.59 13.99
CA GLU A 53 17.82 -17.15 13.72
C GLU A 53 18.75 -16.81 12.54
N ALA A 54 19.91 -17.46 12.44
CA ALA A 54 20.80 -17.31 11.28
C ALA A 54 20.12 -17.78 9.97
N MET A 55 19.38 -18.90 10.01
CA MET A 55 18.59 -19.38 8.89
C MET A 55 17.48 -18.39 8.49
N LYS A 56 16.73 -17.87 9.47
CA LYS A 56 15.69 -16.86 9.26
C LYS A 56 16.25 -15.63 8.55
N ASN A 57 17.36 -15.10 9.05
CA ASN A 57 18.02 -13.93 8.48
C ASN A 57 18.54 -14.19 7.06
N ALA A 58 19.04 -15.39 6.78
CA ALA A 58 19.47 -15.76 5.43
C ALA A 58 18.31 -15.89 4.43
N ILE A 59 17.14 -16.41 4.85
CA ILE A 59 15.93 -16.42 4.01
C ILE A 59 15.49 -14.99 3.69
N GLN A 60 15.41 -14.13 4.72
CA GLN A 60 15.01 -12.73 4.54
C GLN A 60 15.99 -11.97 3.64
N ASN A 61 17.30 -12.14 3.82
CA ASN A 61 18.33 -11.50 2.99
C ASN A 61 18.41 -12.07 1.57
N GLY A 62 18.02 -13.33 1.38
CA GLY A 62 17.95 -13.97 0.08
C GLY A 62 16.71 -13.62 -0.74
N ALA A 63 15.72 -12.99 -0.12
CA ALA A 63 14.48 -12.60 -0.78
C ALA A 63 14.69 -11.35 -1.65
N ASN A 64 14.46 -11.49 -2.96
CA ASN A 64 14.26 -10.34 -3.82
C ASN A 64 12.76 -10.06 -3.85
N ILE A 65 12.27 -9.20 -2.96
CA ILE A 65 10.83 -8.97 -2.81
C ILE A 65 10.21 -8.43 -4.12
N ALA A 66 10.98 -7.66 -4.90
CA ALA A 66 10.59 -7.19 -6.23
C ALA A 66 10.68 -8.25 -7.33
N GLY A 67 11.26 -9.41 -7.04
CA GLY A 67 11.25 -10.59 -7.89
C GLY A 67 9.90 -11.31 -7.83
N ASN A 68 9.55 -11.95 -8.95
CA ASN A 68 8.39 -12.83 -9.04
C ASN A 68 8.86 -14.16 -9.66
N PRO A 69 9.05 -15.22 -8.86
CA PRO A 69 8.85 -15.30 -7.42
C PRO A 69 9.92 -14.54 -6.61
N PRO A 70 9.60 -14.12 -5.36
CA PRO A 70 10.54 -13.35 -4.54
C PRO A 70 11.63 -14.20 -3.88
N LEU A 71 11.42 -15.51 -3.82
CA LEU A 71 12.40 -16.51 -3.41
C LEU A 71 12.41 -17.66 -4.45
N PRO A 72 13.50 -18.45 -4.55
CA PRO A 72 13.63 -19.49 -5.55
C PRO A 72 12.56 -20.59 -5.46
N THR A 73 11.78 -20.80 -6.52
CA THR A 73 10.78 -21.88 -6.62
C THR A 73 11.33 -23.16 -7.27
N GLY A 74 12.63 -23.21 -7.57
CA GLY A 74 13.23 -24.25 -8.40
C GLY A 74 12.83 -24.15 -9.87
N ALA A 75 13.25 -25.12 -10.69
CA ALA A 75 12.85 -25.24 -12.09
C ALA A 75 11.38 -25.69 -12.28
N VAL A 76 10.58 -25.62 -11.22
CA VAL A 76 9.16 -25.96 -11.26
C VAL A 76 8.43 -24.85 -12.01
N ALA A 77 7.84 -25.18 -13.15
CA ALA A 77 6.97 -24.26 -13.85
C ALA A 77 5.80 -23.89 -12.92
N ILE A 78 5.57 -22.59 -12.73
CA ILE A 78 4.36 -22.10 -12.05
C ILE A 78 3.17 -22.66 -12.86
N PRO A 79 2.33 -23.52 -12.28
CA PRO A 79 1.34 -24.27 -13.05
C PRO A 79 0.35 -23.34 -13.74
N THR A 80 0.08 -23.63 -15.00
CA THR A 80 -0.81 -22.87 -15.89
C THR A 80 -2.29 -23.24 -15.72
N GLN A 81 -2.67 -23.95 -14.65
CA GLN A 81 -4.04 -24.43 -14.45
C GLN A 81 -4.70 -23.89 -13.18
N ALA A 82 -6.01 -23.66 -13.31
CA ALA A 82 -6.95 -23.06 -12.40
C ALA A 82 -7.14 -23.80 -11.06
N GLN A 83 -6.09 -23.89 -10.24
CA GLN A 83 -6.23 -24.28 -8.84
C GLN A 83 -5.96 -23.06 -7.98
N LEU A 84 -6.93 -22.74 -7.11
CA LEU A 84 -6.92 -21.60 -6.19
C LEU A 84 -5.70 -21.54 -5.24
N TRP A 85 -4.89 -22.61 -5.21
CA TRP A 85 -3.80 -22.83 -4.30
C TRP A 85 -2.75 -23.67 -5.04
N VAL A 86 -1.56 -23.11 -5.27
CA VAL A 86 -0.44 -23.88 -5.81
C VAL A 86 0.53 -24.14 -4.67
N SER A 87 0.66 -25.40 -4.26
CA SER A 87 1.74 -25.85 -3.39
C SER A 87 2.73 -26.68 -4.20
N ALA A 88 3.99 -26.26 -4.23
CA ALA A 88 5.03 -26.98 -4.96
C ALA A 88 6.38 -26.97 -4.23
N PRO A 89 7.27 -27.94 -4.52
CA PRO A 89 8.63 -27.94 -3.99
C PRO A 89 9.39 -26.70 -4.47
N GLY A 90 9.96 -25.94 -3.54
CA GLY A 90 10.83 -24.82 -3.83
C GLY A 90 12.31 -25.23 -3.92
N THR A 91 13.19 -24.23 -3.92
CA THR A 91 14.63 -24.42 -3.70
C THR A 91 15.14 -23.48 -2.63
N PHE A 92 16.23 -23.84 -1.96
CA PHE A 92 16.80 -22.97 -0.93
C PHE A 92 17.41 -21.70 -1.54
N PRO A 93 17.34 -20.56 -0.82
CA PRO A 93 18.14 -19.39 -1.16
C PRO A 93 19.63 -19.75 -1.15
N PRO A 94 20.46 -19.27 -2.09
CA PRO A 94 21.87 -19.64 -2.20
C PRO A 94 22.70 -19.42 -0.91
N GLY A 95 22.31 -18.46 -0.08
CA GLY A 95 22.99 -18.14 1.18
C GLY A 95 22.54 -18.97 2.39
N LEU A 96 21.45 -19.73 2.29
CA LEU A 96 20.86 -20.41 3.47
C LEU A 96 21.77 -21.51 4.05
N PRO A 97 22.33 -22.44 3.27
CA PRO A 97 23.28 -23.42 3.81
C PRO A 97 24.55 -22.78 4.40
N THR A 98 25.03 -21.71 3.78
CA THR A 98 26.22 -20.97 4.23
C THR A 98 26.01 -20.27 5.56
N ALA A 99 24.77 -19.87 5.89
CA ALA A 99 24.47 -19.10 7.10
C ALA A 99 24.67 -19.89 8.40
N TYR A 100 24.41 -21.19 8.39
CA TYR A 100 24.60 -22.05 9.57
C TYR A 100 25.85 -22.93 9.52
N ALA A 101 26.51 -23.03 8.36
CA ALA A 101 27.76 -23.79 8.21
C ALA A 101 28.85 -23.45 9.24
N PRO A 102 29.05 -22.19 9.68
CA PRO A 102 30.02 -21.85 10.72
C PRO A 102 29.80 -22.60 12.06
N PHE A 103 28.55 -22.98 12.36
CA PHE A 103 28.21 -23.70 13.58
C PHE A 103 28.54 -25.19 13.52
N GLN A 104 28.87 -25.74 12.33
CA GLN A 104 29.14 -27.16 12.14
C GLN A 104 30.62 -27.54 12.27
N GLY A 105 31.53 -26.59 12.04
CA GLY A 105 32.97 -26.86 12.00
C GLY A 105 33.62 -26.95 13.39
N SER A 106 33.15 -26.15 14.34
CA SER A 106 33.76 -26.01 15.66
C SER A 106 32.74 -25.55 16.70
N TYR A 107 33.09 -25.70 17.99
CA TYR A 107 32.31 -25.10 19.06
C TYR A 107 32.33 -23.57 18.99
N TYR A 108 31.14 -22.99 18.96
CA TYR A 108 30.87 -21.57 19.01
C TYR A 108 30.55 -21.16 20.45
N ARG A 109 31.23 -20.13 20.97
CA ARG A 109 31.03 -19.65 22.35
C ARG A 109 29.81 -18.75 22.46
N ILE A 110 29.04 -18.92 23.52
CA ILE A 110 27.86 -18.09 23.81
C ILE A 110 28.22 -17.10 24.92
N GLY A 111 28.10 -15.81 24.63
CA GLY A 111 28.29 -14.71 25.60
C GLY A 111 29.63 -13.99 25.51
N ASP A 112 29.72 -12.86 26.20
CA ASP A 112 30.90 -11.99 26.22
C ASP A 112 32.08 -12.59 27.01
N THR A 113 33.28 -12.08 26.73
CA THR A 113 34.51 -12.44 27.45
C THR A 113 34.33 -12.23 28.96
N GLY A 114 34.39 -13.31 29.74
CA GLY A 114 34.20 -13.30 31.20
C GLY A 114 32.80 -13.76 31.67
N SER A 115 31.88 -14.04 30.75
CA SER A 115 30.60 -14.70 31.05
C SER A 115 30.76 -16.22 31.26
N TRP A 116 29.66 -16.93 31.52
CA TRP A 116 29.64 -18.38 31.62
C TRP A 116 30.19 -19.02 30.32
N ASN A 117 31.11 -19.99 30.46
CA ASN A 117 31.87 -20.61 29.36
C ASN A 117 31.05 -21.64 28.54
N GLY A 118 29.79 -21.36 28.24
CA GLY A 118 28.96 -22.20 27.39
C GLY A 118 29.40 -22.14 25.93
N GLN A 119 29.49 -23.28 25.26
CA GLN A 119 29.76 -23.35 23.84
C GLN A 119 28.88 -24.42 23.18
N PHE A 120 28.54 -24.22 21.90
CA PHE A 120 27.71 -25.16 21.17
C PHE A 120 28.28 -25.48 19.79
N LYS A 121 27.92 -26.63 19.26
CA LYS A 121 28.23 -27.05 17.91
C LYS A 121 26.98 -27.64 17.30
N MET A 122 26.59 -27.18 16.12
CA MET A 122 25.54 -27.81 15.35
C MET A 122 26.09 -29.08 14.69
N LEU A 123 25.36 -30.19 14.76
CA LEU A 123 25.80 -31.41 14.08
C LEU A 123 25.65 -31.24 12.56
N ALA A 124 26.59 -31.81 11.81
CA ALA A 124 26.59 -31.73 10.35
C ALA A 124 25.45 -32.54 9.71
N ALA A 125 24.92 -33.53 10.44
CA ALA A 125 23.72 -34.29 10.12
C ALA A 125 22.97 -34.60 11.42
N ASN A 126 21.64 -34.72 11.36
CA ASN A 126 20.86 -35.11 12.53
C ASN A 126 21.09 -36.59 12.87
N PRO A 127 21.02 -36.99 14.15
CA PRO A 127 21.27 -38.37 14.58
C PRO A 127 20.33 -39.42 13.97
N ASP A 128 19.14 -39.00 13.53
CA ASP A 128 18.15 -39.82 12.82
C ASP A 128 18.37 -39.87 11.30
N GLY A 129 19.44 -39.25 10.80
CA GLY A 129 19.79 -39.19 9.38
C GLY A 129 18.95 -38.19 8.58
N GLN A 130 18.07 -37.41 9.24
CA GLN A 130 17.29 -36.39 8.55
C GLN A 130 18.19 -35.20 8.15
N PRO A 131 17.93 -34.60 6.97
CA PRO A 131 18.65 -33.40 6.56
C PRO A 131 18.30 -32.23 7.48
N ILE A 132 19.23 -31.29 7.63
CA ILE A 132 19.02 -30.09 8.46
C ILE A 132 17.85 -29.25 7.94
N LEU A 133 17.71 -29.20 6.61
CA LEU A 133 16.61 -28.53 5.93
C LEU A 133 15.76 -29.59 5.21
N GLY A 134 14.47 -29.59 5.48
CA GLY A 134 13.48 -30.37 4.74
C GLY A 134 13.18 -29.73 3.38
N THR A 135 12.40 -30.42 2.55
CA THR A 135 12.03 -29.90 1.22
C THR A 135 11.24 -28.60 1.36
N PRO A 136 11.75 -27.46 0.85
CA PRO A 136 11.04 -26.20 0.93
C PRO A 136 9.76 -26.29 0.10
N GLN A 137 8.72 -25.60 0.54
CA GLN A 137 7.45 -25.47 -0.16
C GLN A 137 7.17 -24.01 -0.42
N PHE A 138 6.43 -23.71 -1.47
CA PHE A 138 5.83 -22.39 -1.64
C PHE A 138 4.34 -22.53 -1.92
N GLU A 139 3.61 -21.49 -1.54
CA GLU A 139 2.19 -21.31 -1.75
C GLU A 139 1.94 -19.94 -2.37
N LEU A 140 1.07 -19.90 -3.36
CA LEU A 140 0.64 -18.66 -4.01
C LEU A 140 -0.86 -18.48 -3.79
N THR A 141 -1.24 -17.36 -3.20
CA THR A 141 -2.63 -17.00 -2.91
C THR A 141 -3.00 -15.65 -3.51
N PRO A 142 -4.21 -15.49 -4.07
CA PRO A 142 -4.75 -14.17 -4.34
C PRO A 142 -4.78 -13.36 -3.05
N ASN A 143 -4.48 -12.06 -3.12
CA ASN A 143 -4.72 -11.17 -1.99
C ASN A 143 -6.19 -11.28 -1.56
N PRO A 144 -6.52 -11.53 -0.28
CA PRO A 144 -7.91 -11.66 0.18
C PRO A 144 -8.76 -10.41 -0.05
N ASN A 145 -8.14 -9.26 -0.30
CA ASN A 145 -8.82 -8.03 -0.71
C ASN A 145 -9.22 -8.00 -2.19
N ASP A 146 -8.82 -9.02 -2.97
CA ASP A 146 -9.17 -9.20 -4.37
C ASP A 146 -10.23 -10.30 -4.56
N ALA A 147 -11.37 -9.95 -5.16
CA ALA A 147 -12.42 -10.93 -5.48
C ALA A 147 -11.90 -12.09 -6.37
N ALA A 148 -12.14 -13.33 -5.94
CA ALA A 148 -11.46 -14.58 -6.31
C ALA A 148 -11.66 -15.14 -7.74
N SER A 149 -11.79 -14.33 -8.79
CA SER A 149 -12.28 -14.80 -10.11
C SER A 149 -11.26 -14.94 -11.26
N CYS A 150 -9.94 -14.78 -11.00
CA CYS A 150 -8.93 -14.60 -12.04
C CYS A 150 -7.77 -15.61 -12.03
N LEU A 151 -8.07 -16.89 -12.26
CA LEU A 151 -7.06 -17.95 -12.45
C LEU A 151 -7.21 -18.54 -13.86
N PRO A 152 -6.15 -18.82 -14.64
CA PRO A 152 -4.73 -18.96 -14.27
C PRO A 152 -3.79 -17.77 -14.60
N ILE A 153 -2.62 -17.77 -13.95
CA ILE A 153 -1.58 -16.72 -13.87
C ILE A 153 -0.87 -16.35 -15.18
N THR A 154 -0.98 -17.17 -16.24
CA THR A 154 -0.26 -16.91 -17.49
C THR A 154 -1.05 -16.17 -18.56
N LEU A 155 -2.32 -15.84 -18.31
CA LEU A 155 -3.11 -15.07 -19.25
C LEU A 155 -3.21 -13.62 -18.78
N ALA A 156 -2.89 -12.69 -19.68
CA ALA A 156 -3.20 -11.27 -19.53
C ALA A 156 -4.71 -11.03 -19.28
N THR A 157 -5.54 -12.03 -19.56
CA THR A 157 -6.99 -12.06 -19.36
C THR A 157 -7.44 -13.30 -18.59
N CYS A 158 -8.24 -13.12 -17.55
CA CYS A 158 -8.91 -14.17 -16.79
C CYS A 158 -9.87 -14.98 -17.69
N PRO A 159 -10.33 -16.18 -17.29
CA PRO A 159 -11.26 -16.99 -18.09
C PRO A 159 -12.58 -16.30 -18.44
N ASN A 160 -12.94 -15.24 -17.72
CA ASN A 160 -14.10 -14.38 -18.01
C ASN A 160 -13.78 -13.24 -19.00
N GLY A 161 -12.59 -13.21 -19.61
CA GLY A 161 -12.16 -12.19 -20.55
C GLY A 161 -11.66 -10.88 -19.93
N LYS A 162 -11.69 -10.72 -18.60
CA LYS A 162 -11.21 -9.50 -17.91
C LYS A 162 -9.69 -9.50 -17.75
N ALA A 163 -9.04 -8.34 -17.76
CA ALA A 163 -7.60 -8.26 -17.52
C ALA A 163 -7.20 -8.82 -16.13
N ASN A 164 -6.12 -9.60 -16.05
CA ASN A 164 -5.61 -10.11 -14.78
C ASN A 164 -4.84 -9.00 -14.04
N THR A 165 -5.55 -8.26 -13.19
CA THR A 165 -5.01 -7.11 -12.44
C THR A 165 -4.75 -7.41 -10.96
N LYS A 166 -4.67 -8.68 -10.57
CA LYS A 166 -4.68 -9.11 -9.16
C LYS A 166 -3.30 -9.14 -8.53
N ASP A 167 -3.24 -8.77 -7.25
CA ASP A 167 -2.03 -8.86 -6.43
C ASP A 167 -1.97 -10.25 -5.76
N TYR A 168 -0.77 -10.86 -5.70
CA TYR A 168 -0.59 -12.21 -5.15
C TYR A 168 0.34 -12.22 -3.94
N ILE A 169 0.00 -13.06 -2.97
CA ILE A 169 0.81 -13.36 -1.78
C ILE A 169 1.58 -14.65 -2.04
N TRP A 170 2.90 -14.53 -2.01
CA TRP A 170 3.81 -15.66 -1.96
C TRP A 170 4.10 -16.03 -0.52
N THR A 171 3.93 -17.30 -0.18
CA THR A 171 4.27 -17.85 1.13
C THR A 171 5.24 -19.01 0.96
N PHE A 172 6.46 -18.89 1.46
CA PHE A 172 7.48 -19.92 1.42
C PHE A 172 7.64 -20.57 2.79
N SER A 173 7.62 -21.89 2.84
CA SER A 173 7.82 -22.68 4.04
C SER A 173 9.12 -23.48 3.94
N TYR A 174 9.99 -23.32 4.93
CA TYR A 174 11.27 -24.02 5.05
C TYR A 174 11.24 -24.89 6.31
N PRO A 175 10.86 -26.18 6.20
CA PRO A 175 10.98 -27.12 7.30
C PRO A 175 12.45 -27.31 7.67
N TYR A 176 12.74 -27.42 8.97
CA TYR A 176 14.08 -27.69 9.47
C TYR A 176 14.06 -28.72 10.60
N GLU A 177 15.17 -29.42 10.75
CA GLU A 177 15.53 -30.18 11.94
C GLU A 177 16.99 -29.88 12.29
N VAL A 178 17.23 -29.34 13.48
CA VAL A 178 18.57 -28.96 13.91
C VAL A 178 18.91 -29.66 15.20
N THR A 179 19.99 -30.44 15.19
CA THR A 179 20.60 -30.99 16.39
C THR A 179 21.83 -30.20 16.78
N VAL A 180 21.87 -29.71 18.01
CA VAL A 180 22.98 -28.96 18.58
C VAL A 180 23.54 -29.69 19.79
N GLN A 181 24.86 -29.82 19.82
CA GLN A 181 25.63 -30.29 20.97
C GLN A 181 26.20 -29.10 21.74
N GLY A 182 25.70 -28.87 22.95
CA GLY A 182 26.25 -27.92 23.89
C GLY A 182 27.30 -28.55 24.80
N GLN A 183 28.23 -27.74 25.28
CA GLN A 183 29.30 -28.14 26.19
C GLN A 183 29.60 -26.98 27.15
N SER A 184 29.87 -27.32 28.41
CA SER A 184 30.44 -26.40 29.41
C SER A 184 31.90 -26.77 29.69
N SER A 185 32.58 -26.04 30.59
CA SER A 185 34.04 -26.07 30.83
C SER A 185 34.74 -27.42 31.09
N GLY A 186 34.03 -28.55 31.01
CA GLY A 186 34.54 -29.92 31.02
C GLY A 186 34.29 -30.67 29.71
N SER A 187 34.19 -32.00 29.79
CA SER A 187 33.95 -32.89 28.63
C SER A 187 32.49 -33.30 28.48
N GLU A 188 31.67 -32.96 29.48
CA GLU A 188 30.24 -33.19 29.48
C GLU A 188 29.59 -32.38 28.37
N ALA A 189 28.77 -33.06 27.56
CA ALA A 189 28.05 -32.45 26.47
C ALA A 189 26.59 -32.89 26.49
N GLU A 190 25.72 -32.05 25.91
CA GLU A 190 24.30 -32.34 25.81
C GLU A 190 23.82 -32.07 24.39
N GLN A 191 22.99 -32.98 23.85
CA GLN A 191 22.42 -32.80 22.52
C GLN A 191 20.92 -32.51 22.58
N ILE A 192 20.52 -31.41 21.94
CA ILE A 192 19.13 -31.02 21.76
C ILE A 192 18.82 -31.03 20.27
N SER A 193 17.70 -31.66 19.90
CA SER A 193 17.12 -31.55 18.56
C SER A 193 15.85 -30.73 18.60
N GLN A 194 15.70 -29.82 17.63
CA GLN A 194 14.51 -29.04 17.41
C GLN A 194 14.05 -29.19 15.96
N THR A 195 12.76 -29.45 15.78
CA THR A 195 12.10 -29.40 14.48
C THR A 195 11.16 -28.21 14.40
N GLY A 196 11.01 -27.65 13.21
CA GLY A 196 10.07 -26.55 12.98
C GLY A 196 9.96 -26.17 11.51
N THR A 197 9.29 -25.05 11.28
CA THR A 197 9.15 -24.45 9.94
C THR A 197 9.41 -22.96 10.05
N ILE A 198 10.21 -22.42 9.13
CA ILE A 198 10.35 -20.98 8.91
C ILE A 198 9.42 -20.60 7.76
N VAL A 199 8.50 -19.67 7.99
CA VAL A 199 7.54 -19.21 6.97
C VAL A 199 7.87 -17.77 6.59
N TYR A 200 8.16 -17.52 5.32
CA TYR A 200 8.36 -16.20 4.74
C TYR A 200 7.15 -15.85 3.88
N ALA A 201 6.55 -14.68 4.07
CA ALA A 201 5.44 -14.22 3.25
C ALA A 201 5.72 -12.84 2.64
N SER A 202 5.34 -12.66 1.38
CA SER A 202 5.48 -11.40 0.66
C SER A 202 4.40 -11.22 -0.41
N LEU A 203 3.96 -9.99 -0.60
CA LEU A 203 3.20 -9.60 -1.78
C LEU A 203 4.19 -9.32 -2.92
N SER A 204 4.15 -10.09 -4.01
CA SER A 204 5.04 -9.80 -5.15
C SER A 204 4.57 -8.53 -5.85
N GLY A 205 5.47 -7.55 -5.95
CA GLY A 205 5.17 -6.27 -6.59
C GLY A 205 5.24 -6.31 -8.11
N SER A 206 5.89 -7.31 -8.73
CA SER A 206 6.07 -7.36 -10.18
C SER A 206 4.81 -7.85 -10.89
N ALA A 207 4.17 -6.94 -11.62
CA ALA A 207 3.02 -7.26 -12.46
C ALA A 207 3.42 -8.07 -13.70
N SER A 208 2.48 -8.87 -14.20
CA SER A 208 2.51 -9.32 -15.59
C SER A 208 2.41 -8.11 -16.54
N ALA A 209 3.00 -8.21 -17.73
CA ALA A 209 2.85 -7.20 -18.78
C ALA A 209 1.37 -6.82 -18.96
N ASN A 210 1.08 -5.52 -19.10
CA ASN A 210 -0.26 -4.95 -19.35
C ASN A 210 -1.20 -4.78 -18.13
N MET A 211 -0.70 -4.84 -16.90
CA MET A 211 -1.49 -4.38 -15.74
C MET A 211 -1.57 -2.86 -15.70
N THR A 212 -2.77 -2.35 -15.37
CA THR A 212 -3.04 -0.92 -15.21
C THR A 212 -3.36 -0.55 -13.76
N PRO A 213 -2.38 -0.45 -12.84
CA PRO A 213 -2.64 -0.04 -11.47
C PRO A 213 -3.16 1.41 -11.40
N SER A 214 -4.22 1.61 -10.63
CA SER A 214 -4.69 2.95 -10.26
C SER A 214 -3.67 3.61 -9.33
N PHE A 215 -3.41 4.91 -9.50
CA PHE A 215 -2.56 5.65 -8.57
C PHE A 215 -3.17 5.78 -7.17
N ALA A 216 -4.46 5.46 -7.01
CA ALA A 216 -5.08 5.33 -5.69
C ALA A 216 -4.48 4.17 -4.87
N LYS A 217 -3.83 3.18 -5.51
CA LYS A 217 -3.16 2.09 -4.80
C LYS A 217 -1.99 2.55 -3.93
N TRP A 218 -1.48 3.76 -4.14
CA TRP A 218 -0.32 4.30 -3.45
C TRP A 218 -0.70 5.17 -2.25
N GLY A 219 -0.10 4.91 -1.08
CA GLY A 219 -0.12 5.86 0.04
C GLY A 219 0.64 7.13 -0.34
N ALA A 220 1.82 6.97 -0.94
CA ALA A 220 2.46 8.03 -1.72
C ALA A 220 3.26 7.50 -2.91
N PHE A 221 3.18 8.20 -4.04
CA PHE A 221 4.07 8.01 -5.18
C PHE A 221 4.68 9.34 -5.63
N ILE A 222 6.01 9.39 -5.77
CA ILE A 222 6.71 10.58 -6.24
C ILE A 222 7.63 10.21 -7.41
N ASN A 223 7.30 10.65 -8.62
CA ASN A 223 8.10 10.34 -9.80
C ASN A 223 9.47 11.06 -9.80
N LYS A 224 9.57 12.28 -9.30
CA LYS A 224 10.85 13.00 -9.22
C LYS A 224 11.05 13.54 -7.81
N PHE A 225 11.86 12.83 -7.04
CA PHE A 225 12.41 13.30 -5.78
C PHE A 225 13.93 13.20 -5.84
N ALA A 226 14.58 14.26 -6.29
CA ALA A 226 16.03 14.24 -6.49
C ALA A 226 16.76 14.08 -5.15
N ASP A 227 17.99 13.58 -5.22
CA ASP A 227 18.91 13.54 -4.11
C ASP A 227 19.06 14.95 -3.54
N CYS A 228 18.97 15.08 -2.22
CA CYS A 228 19.14 16.36 -1.55
C CYS A 228 18.26 17.50 -2.11
N GLN A 229 17.02 17.20 -2.53
CA GLN A 229 16.07 18.21 -3.00
C GLN A 229 15.38 18.97 -1.86
N GLY A 230 15.24 18.33 -0.70
CA GLY A 230 14.58 18.87 0.50
C GLY A 230 13.98 17.74 1.32
N ALA A 231 13.88 17.90 2.64
CA ALA A 231 13.31 16.86 3.49
C ALA A 231 11.80 16.66 3.22
N LEU A 232 11.37 15.40 3.16
CA LEU A 232 9.96 15.02 3.24
C LEU A 232 9.35 15.57 4.53
N VAL A 233 8.08 15.97 4.48
CA VAL A 233 7.33 16.39 5.67
C VAL A 233 7.20 15.21 6.66
N PRO A 234 7.57 15.36 7.95
CA PRO A 234 7.47 14.29 8.94
C PRO A 234 6.03 14.03 9.39
N GLY A 235 5.76 12.81 9.87
CA GLY A 235 4.45 12.39 10.35
C GLY A 235 4.25 10.86 10.30
N THR A 236 3.01 10.43 10.48
CA THR A 236 2.60 9.02 10.33
C THR A 236 2.13 8.77 8.90
N MET A 237 2.73 7.80 8.23
CA MET A 237 2.51 7.48 6.84
C MET A 237 2.16 6.00 6.71
N SER A 238 1.00 5.72 6.16
CA SER A 238 0.51 4.37 5.94
C SER A 238 0.19 4.10 4.48
N GLY A 239 0.07 2.82 4.14
CA GLY A 239 0.00 2.36 2.76
C GLY A 239 1.37 2.36 2.06
N PRO A 240 1.43 1.79 0.85
CA PRO A 240 2.69 1.65 0.13
C PRO A 240 3.22 3.02 -0.33
N PHE A 241 4.52 3.26 -0.06
CA PHE A 241 5.21 4.49 -0.47
C PHE A 241 6.29 4.17 -1.50
N PHE A 242 6.37 4.93 -2.59
CA PHE A 242 7.46 4.78 -3.57
C PHE A 242 7.91 6.09 -4.20
N THR A 243 9.19 6.15 -4.55
CA THR A 243 9.70 7.20 -5.42
C THR A 243 10.65 6.65 -6.49
N ASN A 244 10.54 7.16 -7.72
CA ASN A 244 11.55 6.87 -8.76
C ASN A 244 12.87 7.62 -8.53
N GLY A 245 12.92 8.53 -7.54
CA GLY A 245 14.14 9.16 -7.07
C GLY A 245 14.62 8.54 -5.78
N GLN A 246 14.81 9.37 -4.76
CA GLN A 246 15.28 8.99 -3.43
C GLN A 246 14.44 9.66 -2.35
N TRP A 247 14.21 8.95 -1.25
CA TRP A 247 13.62 9.56 -0.07
C TRP A 247 14.63 10.48 0.61
N ASN A 248 14.14 11.67 0.95
CA ASN A 248 14.90 12.68 1.70
C ASN A 248 14.27 12.82 3.09
N PHE A 249 15.02 12.53 4.15
CA PHE A 249 14.54 12.65 5.53
C PHE A 249 15.27 13.74 6.29
N GLY A 250 14.53 14.56 7.04
CA GLY A 250 15.08 15.55 7.97
C GLY A 250 15.39 14.97 9.34
N ASN A 251 16.26 15.63 10.11
CA ASN A 251 16.54 15.23 11.49
C ASN A 251 15.41 15.71 12.45
N SER A 252 14.19 15.23 12.23
CA SER A 252 12.98 15.61 12.98
C SER A 252 12.68 14.57 14.07
N SER A 253 12.50 15.01 15.31
CA SER A 253 12.24 14.12 16.45
C SER A 253 10.77 14.06 16.88
N ASN A 254 10.00 15.13 16.63
CA ASN A 254 8.59 15.22 16.97
C ASN A 254 7.80 16.13 16.00
N PRO A 255 6.95 15.56 15.14
CA PRO A 255 6.87 14.13 14.85
C PRO A 255 8.14 13.66 14.13
N GLY A 256 8.50 12.39 14.34
CA GLY A 256 9.46 11.71 13.47
C GLY A 256 8.78 11.19 12.20
N TYR A 257 9.49 10.38 11.43
CA TYR A 257 8.91 9.63 10.31
C TYR A 257 8.51 8.23 10.77
N THR A 258 7.24 7.88 10.60
CA THR A 258 6.76 6.51 10.85
C THR A 258 6.05 6.00 9.60
N PHE A 259 6.55 4.90 9.05
CA PHE A 259 5.95 4.18 7.93
C PHE A 259 5.41 2.84 8.42
N THR A 260 4.11 2.61 8.27
CA THR A 260 3.49 1.35 8.71
C THR A 260 3.63 0.24 7.68
N ASP A 261 3.78 0.62 6.41
CA ASP A 261 3.86 -0.30 5.27
C ASP A 261 5.18 -0.12 4.52
N ILE A 262 5.33 -0.88 3.43
CA ILE A 262 6.55 -0.91 2.63
C ILE A 262 6.88 0.47 2.07
N VAL A 263 8.16 0.84 2.17
CA VAL A 263 8.71 2.01 1.51
C VAL A 263 9.71 1.55 0.47
N GLY A 264 9.54 1.98 -0.77
CA GLY A 264 10.46 1.68 -1.86
C GLY A 264 11.05 2.95 -2.49
N GLN A 265 12.20 2.82 -3.12
CA GLN A 265 12.78 3.87 -3.94
C GLN A 265 13.68 3.28 -5.04
N SER A 266 13.83 4.01 -6.14
CA SER A 266 14.74 3.58 -7.21
C SER A 266 16.20 3.91 -6.93
N GLY A 267 16.48 5.02 -6.23
CA GLY A 267 17.86 5.34 -5.86
C GLY A 267 18.45 4.33 -4.87
N ALA A 268 19.77 4.14 -4.95
CA ALA A 268 20.49 3.18 -4.11
C ALA A 268 20.69 3.64 -2.65
N ASN A 269 20.56 4.94 -2.39
CA ASN A 269 20.86 5.57 -1.11
C ASN A 269 19.71 6.46 -0.64
N VAL A 270 19.71 6.78 0.65
CA VAL A 270 18.76 7.71 1.28
C VAL A 270 19.45 9.04 1.54
N SER A 271 18.75 10.13 1.28
CA SER A 271 19.23 11.49 1.54
C SER A 271 18.87 11.94 2.96
N TRP A 272 19.89 12.22 3.77
CA TRP A 272 19.75 12.60 5.18
C TRP A 272 20.04 14.09 5.39
N TRP A 273 19.03 14.84 5.83
CA TRP A 273 19.06 16.30 6.00
C TRP A 273 19.23 16.71 7.46
N ASN A 274 20.34 17.39 7.77
CA ASN A 274 20.58 18.00 9.07
C ASN A 274 20.96 19.48 8.90
N SER A 275 20.14 20.40 9.43
CA SER A 275 20.50 21.82 9.61
C SER A 275 21.25 22.44 8.40
N ASN A 276 20.74 22.22 7.19
CA ASN A 276 21.26 22.65 5.87
C ASN A 276 22.36 21.81 5.20
N LYS A 277 22.76 20.68 5.80
CA LYS A 277 23.64 19.70 5.15
C LYS A 277 22.84 18.45 4.78
N CYS A 278 22.90 18.08 3.52
CA CYS A 278 22.43 16.78 3.05
C CYS A 278 23.60 15.80 2.96
N THR A 279 23.36 14.55 3.37
CA THR A 279 24.31 13.44 3.22
C THR A 279 23.58 12.29 2.55
N ASP A 280 24.07 11.83 1.40
CA ASP A 280 23.52 10.66 0.71
C ASP A 280 24.24 9.39 1.19
N SER A 281 23.50 8.42 1.72
CA SER A 281 24.07 7.21 2.33
C SER A 281 23.03 6.09 2.47
N PRO A 282 23.42 4.82 2.33
CA PRO A 282 22.51 3.69 2.55
C PRO A 282 22.06 3.54 4.01
N THR A 283 22.82 4.10 4.96
CA THR A 283 22.51 4.09 6.39
C THR A 283 22.50 5.51 6.95
N ALA A 284 21.66 5.76 7.95
CA ALA A 284 21.59 7.07 8.58
C ALA A 284 22.94 7.45 9.25
N PRO A 285 23.39 8.71 9.09
CA PRO A 285 24.56 9.22 9.78
C PRO A 285 24.43 9.13 11.30
N ASN A 286 25.57 9.08 11.99
CA ASN A 286 25.59 9.08 13.45
C ASN A 286 24.90 10.34 14.02
N GLY A 287 24.05 10.16 15.03
CA GLY A 287 23.25 11.24 15.65
C GLY A 287 21.98 11.62 14.89
N PHE A 288 21.64 10.92 13.80
CA PHE A 288 20.39 11.10 13.08
C PHE A 288 19.30 10.17 13.64
N LYS A 289 18.10 10.70 13.94
CA LYS A 289 16.97 9.84 14.33
C LYS A 289 16.41 9.15 13.08
N GLN A 290 16.63 7.85 12.99
CA GLN A 290 16.17 7.06 11.84
C GLN A 290 14.63 7.05 11.76
N PRO A 291 14.04 7.15 10.55
CA PRO A 291 12.65 6.80 10.31
C PRO A 291 12.32 5.40 10.84
N ASN A 292 11.12 5.24 11.36
CA ASN A 292 10.60 3.93 11.75
C ASN A 292 9.92 3.28 10.55
N PHE A 293 10.59 2.33 9.89
CA PHE A 293 10.03 1.53 8.81
C PHE A 293 9.52 0.19 9.34
N GLN A 294 8.24 0.10 9.69
CA GLN A 294 7.68 -1.11 10.31
C GLN A 294 7.71 -2.32 9.36
N ALA A 295 7.49 -2.10 8.07
CA ALA A 295 7.58 -3.13 7.02
C ALA A 295 8.87 -3.05 6.19
N GLY A 296 9.82 -2.18 6.58
CA GLY A 296 11.12 -2.03 5.93
C GLY A 296 11.18 -1.03 4.77
N LEU A 297 12.42 -0.73 4.35
CA LEU A 297 12.77 0.16 3.23
C LEU A 297 13.50 -0.66 2.15
N GLN A 298 13.08 -0.52 0.89
CA GLN A 298 13.70 -1.12 -0.28
C GLN A 298 14.34 -0.04 -1.16
N VAL A 299 15.64 -0.17 -1.40
CA VAL A 299 16.41 0.75 -2.26
C VAL A 299 16.78 0.08 -3.58
N GLY A 300 17.19 0.87 -4.59
CA GLY A 300 17.65 0.33 -5.87
C GLY A 300 16.55 -0.33 -6.72
N GLN A 301 15.29 0.00 -6.49
CA GLN A 301 14.15 -0.63 -7.17
C GLN A 301 14.00 -0.12 -8.62
N THR A 302 13.30 -0.88 -9.47
CA THR A 302 13.02 -0.45 -10.84
C THR A 302 12.02 0.73 -10.81
N PRO A 303 12.28 1.84 -11.54
CA PRO A 303 11.33 2.94 -11.63
C PRO A 303 9.96 2.51 -12.17
N VAL A 304 8.91 3.09 -11.61
CA VAL A 304 7.52 2.98 -12.07
C VAL A 304 7.24 4.12 -13.04
N THR A 305 6.91 3.83 -14.29
CA THR A 305 6.61 4.89 -15.27
C THR A 305 5.30 5.60 -14.90
N PRO A 306 5.30 6.93 -14.70
CA PRO A 306 4.06 7.68 -14.49
C PRO A 306 3.19 7.59 -15.75
N PRO A 307 1.87 7.81 -15.64
CA PRO A 307 1.00 7.85 -16.81
C PRO A 307 1.34 9.08 -17.63
N SER A 308 1.62 8.91 -18.92
CA SER A 308 1.85 10.04 -19.83
C SER A 308 0.57 10.71 -20.29
N ASN A 309 -0.59 10.06 -20.11
CA ASN A 309 -1.89 10.72 -20.12
C ASN A 309 -2.93 9.91 -19.33
N SER A 310 -3.85 10.64 -18.72
CA SER A 310 -4.96 10.16 -17.90
C SER A 310 -5.99 9.37 -18.69
N TYR A 311 -6.89 8.66 -17.99
CA TYR A 311 -8.23 8.38 -18.53
C TYR A 311 -8.72 9.70 -19.11
N ASN A 312 -8.82 9.89 -20.43
CA ASN A 312 -9.19 11.19 -21.01
C ASN A 312 -10.51 11.70 -20.38
N GLN A 313 -10.42 12.49 -19.29
CA GLN A 313 -11.57 12.77 -18.43
C GLN A 313 -12.54 13.70 -19.16
N ALA A 314 -12.00 14.56 -20.01
CA ALA A 314 -12.80 15.37 -20.92
C ALA A 314 -13.66 14.48 -21.82
N GLN A 315 -13.07 13.45 -22.45
CA GLN A 315 -13.81 12.50 -23.29
C GLN A 315 -14.80 11.66 -22.48
N ALA A 316 -14.43 11.23 -21.28
CA ALA A 316 -15.31 10.47 -20.40
C ALA A 316 -16.59 11.23 -20.07
N VAL A 317 -16.53 12.57 -19.93
CA VAL A 317 -17.77 13.36 -19.77
C VAL A 317 -18.72 13.17 -20.95
N LEU A 318 -18.24 13.00 -22.18
CA LEU A 318 -19.11 12.84 -23.34
C LEU A 318 -19.68 11.42 -23.45
N ASP A 319 -18.92 10.38 -23.07
CA ASP A 319 -19.26 8.99 -23.41
C ASP A 319 -19.29 7.98 -22.24
N GLY A 320 -18.99 8.41 -21.02
CA GLY A 320 -18.89 7.55 -19.84
C GLY A 320 -17.66 6.64 -19.80
N LYS A 321 -16.85 6.62 -20.87
CA LYS A 321 -15.71 5.71 -21.05
C LYS A 321 -14.39 6.41 -20.84
N GLY A 322 -14.20 7.52 -21.54
CA GLY A 322 -12.89 8.13 -21.74
C GLY A 322 -12.08 7.36 -22.77
N ALA A 323 -10.76 7.44 -22.67
CA ALA A 323 -9.86 6.70 -23.55
C ALA A 323 -9.65 5.26 -23.07
N LEU A 324 -9.33 4.38 -24.02
CA LEU A 324 -8.88 3.03 -23.71
C LEU A 324 -7.61 3.10 -22.85
N PRO A 325 -7.48 2.23 -21.82
CA PRO A 325 -6.23 2.09 -21.12
C PRO A 325 -5.14 1.78 -22.14
N CYS A 326 -4.06 2.53 -22.05
CA CYS A 326 -2.90 2.35 -22.89
C CYS A 326 -2.39 0.90 -22.80
N THR A 327 -1.94 0.34 -23.92
CA THR A 327 -1.46 -1.06 -23.98
C THR A 327 0.07 -1.16 -24.05
N SER A 328 0.79 -0.04 -24.12
CA SER A 328 2.26 0.00 -24.20
C SER A 328 2.81 1.35 -23.75
N ALA A 329 3.80 1.38 -22.86
CA ALA A 329 4.47 2.61 -22.46
C ALA A 329 5.59 2.99 -23.45
N PRO A 330 5.85 4.29 -23.70
CA PRO A 330 5.10 5.44 -23.19
C PRO A 330 3.75 5.58 -23.88
N CYS A 331 2.71 5.95 -23.13
CA CYS A 331 1.39 6.15 -23.68
C CYS A 331 1.36 7.41 -24.54
N SER A 332 0.76 7.33 -25.73
CA SER A 332 0.49 8.54 -26.50
C SER A 332 -0.54 9.39 -25.74
N PRO A 333 -0.39 10.72 -25.71
CA PRO A 333 -1.42 11.56 -25.14
C PRO A 333 -2.73 11.39 -25.93
N ASP A 334 -3.77 10.89 -25.27
CA ASP A 334 -5.12 10.96 -25.82
C ASP A 334 -5.49 12.41 -26.17
N PRO A 335 -5.90 12.69 -27.41
CA PRO A 335 -6.30 14.01 -27.80
C PRO A 335 -7.57 14.41 -27.02
N PRO A 336 -7.69 15.68 -26.58
CA PRO A 336 -8.93 16.16 -26.00
C PRO A 336 -10.08 16.05 -27.03
N PRO A 337 -11.35 15.96 -26.58
CA PRO A 337 -12.51 15.95 -27.48
C PRO A 337 -12.47 17.14 -28.43
N SER A 338 -12.81 16.91 -29.70
CA SER A 338 -12.92 18.01 -30.66
C SER A 338 -14.08 18.94 -30.31
N GLN A 339 -13.97 20.20 -30.71
CA GLN A 339 -15.02 21.18 -30.47
C GLN A 339 -16.35 20.83 -31.15
N THR A 340 -16.30 20.13 -32.28
CA THR A 340 -17.48 19.59 -32.96
C THR A 340 -18.15 18.50 -32.13
N GLN A 341 -17.39 17.56 -31.57
CA GLN A 341 -17.94 16.53 -30.67
C GLN A 341 -18.56 17.17 -29.42
N MET A 342 -17.86 18.13 -28.81
CA MET A 342 -18.40 18.86 -27.65
C MET A 342 -19.68 19.61 -28.00
N ASN A 343 -19.77 20.27 -29.15
CA ASN A 343 -20.99 20.97 -29.60
C ASN A 343 -22.19 20.03 -29.79
N GLN A 344 -21.96 18.80 -30.26
CA GLN A 344 -23.01 17.81 -30.46
C GLN A 344 -23.57 17.29 -29.13
N GLU A 345 -22.68 16.98 -28.18
CA GLU A 345 -23.06 16.29 -26.95
C GLU A 345 -23.36 17.23 -25.79
N LEU A 346 -22.63 18.33 -25.65
CA LEU A 346 -22.66 19.18 -24.46
C LEU A 346 -23.52 20.43 -24.66
N LYS A 347 -24.41 20.68 -23.70
CA LYS A 347 -25.28 21.87 -23.67
C LYS A 347 -25.31 22.46 -22.27
N THR A 348 -25.56 23.76 -22.15
CA THR A 348 -25.98 24.33 -20.86
C THR A 348 -27.35 23.78 -20.47
N ILE A 349 -27.73 23.88 -19.20
CA ILE A 349 -29.06 23.45 -18.74
C ILE A 349 -30.20 24.20 -19.45
N GLY A 350 -29.93 25.40 -19.99
CA GLY A 350 -30.88 26.17 -20.79
C GLY A 350 -30.98 25.76 -22.27
N GLY A 351 -30.23 24.76 -22.72
CA GLY A 351 -30.28 24.24 -24.09
C GLY A 351 -29.23 24.81 -25.04
N THR A 352 -28.38 25.73 -24.59
CA THR A 352 -27.34 26.32 -25.45
C THR A 352 -26.20 25.33 -25.67
N PRO A 353 -25.91 24.89 -26.91
CA PRO A 353 -24.82 23.96 -27.19
C PRO A 353 -23.44 24.57 -26.87
N TYR A 354 -22.47 23.72 -26.56
CA TYR A 354 -21.06 24.12 -26.52
C TYR A 354 -20.67 24.70 -27.89
N PRO A 355 -19.96 25.83 -28.00
CA PRO A 355 -19.71 26.45 -29.30
C PRO A 355 -18.97 25.53 -30.26
N SER A 356 -19.41 25.45 -31.53
CA SER A 356 -18.77 24.64 -32.57
C SER A 356 -17.43 25.20 -33.08
N SER A 357 -17.12 26.45 -32.73
CA SER A 357 -15.87 27.13 -33.07
C SER A 357 -15.60 28.27 -32.09
N GLY A 358 -14.33 28.62 -31.90
CA GLY A 358 -13.91 29.77 -31.09
C GLY A 358 -13.79 29.44 -29.59
N ALA A 359 -13.55 30.45 -28.77
CA ALA A 359 -13.45 30.26 -27.32
C ALA A 359 -14.84 29.97 -26.73
N ALA A 360 -14.96 28.88 -25.98
CA ALA A 360 -16.20 28.58 -25.27
C ALA A 360 -16.40 29.51 -24.07
N PRO A 361 -17.59 30.08 -23.87
CA PRO A 361 -17.91 30.84 -22.67
C PRO A 361 -17.74 29.99 -21.41
N THR A 362 -17.30 30.64 -20.34
CA THR A 362 -17.30 30.07 -18.99
C THR A 362 -18.70 29.57 -18.63
N GLY A 363 -18.80 28.34 -18.14
CA GLY A 363 -20.06 27.75 -17.75
C GLY A 363 -19.97 26.25 -17.52
N VAL A 364 -21.06 25.70 -16.98
CA VAL A 364 -21.26 24.25 -16.83
C VAL A 364 -22.05 23.74 -18.02
N TYR A 365 -21.47 22.77 -18.72
CA TYR A 365 -22.06 22.06 -19.83
C TYR A 365 -22.27 20.59 -19.46
N ILE A 366 -23.40 20.06 -19.91
CA ILE A 366 -23.96 18.80 -19.48
C ILE A 366 -24.34 18.01 -20.73
N PRO A 367 -23.99 16.72 -20.81
CA PRO A 367 -24.53 15.84 -21.81
C PRO A 367 -25.98 15.48 -21.46
N TYR A 368 -26.90 15.91 -22.29
CA TYR A 368 -28.30 15.51 -22.20
C TYR A 368 -29.02 15.66 -23.54
N HIS A 369 -30.11 14.92 -23.67
CA HIS A 369 -30.97 14.94 -24.84
C HIS A 369 -32.45 14.99 -24.46
N THR A 370 -33.24 15.58 -25.36
CA THR A 370 -34.67 15.86 -25.15
C THR A 370 -35.57 15.03 -26.07
N THR A 371 -34.99 14.09 -26.81
CA THR A 371 -35.65 13.20 -27.78
C THR A 371 -35.05 11.81 -27.69
N GLY A 372 -35.80 10.77 -28.04
CA GLY A 372 -35.32 9.38 -27.93
C GLY A 372 -35.62 8.76 -26.57
N THR A 373 -34.76 7.88 -26.09
CA THR A 373 -34.92 7.12 -24.84
C THR A 373 -33.61 7.04 -24.07
N SER A 374 -33.66 7.14 -22.75
CA SER A 374 -32.52 6.89 -21.87
C SER A 374 -32.00 5.45 -22.01
N PRO A 375 -30.78 5.14 -21.52
CA PRO A 375 -30.30 3.76 -21.40
C PRO A 375 -31.25 2.84 -20.62
N SER A 376 -32.02 3.40 -19.68
CA SER A 376 -33.06 2.70 -18.91
C SER A 376 -34.40 2.57 -19.64
N GLY A 377 -34.49 2.97 -20.92
CA GLY A 377 -35.69 2.86 -21.75
C GLY A 377 -36.77 3.93 -21.49
N VAL A 378 -36.45 4.99 -20.74
CA VAL A 378 -37.40 6.06 -20.41
C VAL A 378 -37.43 7.08 -21.55
N PRO A 379 -38.61 7.43 -22.11
CA PRO A 379 -38.70 8.45 -23.16
C PRO A 379 -38.23 9.82 -22.69
N CYS A 380 -37.40 10.46 -23.52
CA CYS A 380 -36.82 11.77 -23.27
C CYS A 380 -37.68 12.84 -23.93
N THR A 381 -37.97 13.91 -23.19
CA THR A 381 -38.77 15.05 -23.69
C THR A 381 -38.14 16.37 -23.25
N PRO A 382 -38.47 17.51 -23.89
CA PRO A 382 -38.01 18.81 -23.40
C PRO A 382 -38.42 19.12 -21.95
N ALA A 383 -39.56 18.59 -21.49
CA ALA A 383 -40.03 18.76 -20.11
C ALA A 383 -39.35 17.79 -19.12
N LYS A 384 -38.79 16.68 -19.63
CA LYS A 384 -38.13 15.63 -18.86
C LYS A 384 -36.93 15.12 -19.65
N PRO A 385 -35.83 15.89 -19.69
CA PRO A 385 -34.64 15.51 -20.45
C PRO A 385 -34.01 14.25 -19.86
N CYS A 386 -33.28 13.50 -20.69
CA CYS A 386 -32.46 12.38 -20.24
C CYS A 386 -31.00 12.82 -20.17
N TYR A 387 -30.37 12.51 -19.05
CA TYR A 387 -28.95 12.66 -18.83
C TYR A 387 -28.18 11.65 -19.69
N GLY A 388 -27.05 12.08 -20.27
CA GLY A 388 -26.21 11.26 -21.14
C GLY A 388 -26.20 11.70 -22.61
N SER A 389 -25.22 11.18 -23.35
CA SER A 389 -25.09 11.41 -24.80
C SER A 389 -26.26 10.86 -25.59
N ASP A 390 -26.61 11.48 -26.71
CA ASP A 390 -27.75 11.07 -27.53
C ASP A 390 -27.39 9.88 -28.43
N ALA A 391 -27.80 8.67 -28.03
CA ALA A 391 -27.56 7.46 -28.82
C ALA A 391 -28.15 7.54 -30.24
N SER A 392 -29.23 8.30 -30.44
CA SER A 392 -29.85 8.48 -31.76
C SER A 392 -29.06 9.42 -32.67
N ALA A 393 -28.22 10.28 -32.10
CA ALA A 393 -27.29 11.15 -32.80
C ALA A 393 -25.89 10.53 -32.98
N GLY A 394 -25.71 9.25 -32.62
CA GLY A 394 -24.43 8.55 -32.67
C GLY A 394 -23.60 8.62 -31.39
N GLY A 395 -24.17 9.18 -30.31
CA GLY A 395 -23.58 9.18 -28.97
C GLY A 395 -23.60 7.79 -28.31
N SER A 396 -22.97 7.68 -27.15
CA SER A 396 -22.86 6.39 -26.43
C SER A 396 -24.11 6.00 -25.63
N GLY A 397 -25.00 6.96 -25.36
CA GLY A 397 -26.10 6.81 -24.40
C GLY A 397 -25.68 7.12 -22.96
N TYR A 398 -24.38 7.14 -22.66
CA TYR A 398 -23.82 7.30 -21.33
C TYR A 398 -23.05 8.62 -21.19
N SER A 399 -22.67 8.95 -19.95
CA SER A 399 -21.83 10.10 -19.60
C SER A 399 -21.19 9.88 -18.23
N ALA A 400 -19.93 10.30 -18.07
CA ALA A 400 -19.23 10.24 -16.79
C ALA A 400 -19.62 11.36 -15.82
N GLY A 401 -20.15 12.49 -16.31
CA GLY A 401 -20.39 13.61 -15.42
C GLY A 401 -20.60 14.97 -16.09
N PHE A 402 -19.89 15.98 -15.60
CA PHE A 402 -20.12 17.38 -15.96
C PHE A 402 -18.85 18.04 -16.49
N TYR A 403 -19.01 18.82 -17.57
CA TYR A 403 -17.93 19.58 -18.18
C TYR A 403 -18.02 21.03 -17.73
N VAL A 404 -17.02 21.51 -17.02
CA VAL A 404 -16.95 22.90 -16.58
C VAL A 404 -15.92 23.62 -17.43
N GLN A 405 -16.38 24.53 -18.29
CA GLN A 405 -15.47 25.42 -18.99
C GLN A 405 -15.02 26.51 -18.01
N GLY A 406 -13.77 26.39 -17.54
CA GLY A 406 -13.15 27.37 -16.66
C GLY A 406 -12.53 28.54 -17.41
N SER A 407 -12.18 29.59 -16.67
CA SER A 407 -11.28 30.63 -17.17
C SER A 407 -9.86 30.09 -17.26
N THR A 408 -9.11 30.49 -18.29
CA THR A 408 -7.67 30.20 -18.41
C THR A 408 -6.81 31.08 -17.49
N GLY A 409 -7.41 32.05 -16.78
CA GLY A 409 -6.76 32.90 -15.80
C GLY A 409 -7.42 32.84 -14.41
N SER A 410 -6.87 33.60 -13.46
CA SER A 410 -7.34 33.66 -12.06
C SER A 410 -8.72 34.32 -11.87
N SER A 411 -9.34 34.84 -12.92
CA SER A 411 -10.67 35.46 -12.85
C SER A 411 -11.49 35.25 -14.13
N PRO A 412 -12.80 34.94 -14.00
CA PRO A 412 -13.42 34.42 -12.79
C PRO A 412 -12.89 33.02 -12.47
N GLY A 413 -12.40 32.82 -11.25
CA GLY A 413 -12.00 31.50 -10.77
C GLY A 413 -13.19 30.53 -10.69
N THR A 414 -12.93 29.24 -10.83
CA THR A 414 -13.95 28.19 -10.63
C THR A 414 -13.78 27.62 -9.22
N THR A 415 -14.78 27.77 -8.35
CA THR A 415 -14.81 27.10 -7.05
C THR A 415 -15.85 25.99 -7.04
N ILE A 416 -15.56 24.89 -6.35
CA ILE A 416 -16.44 23.73 -6.23
C ILE A 416 -16.58 23.41 -4.75
N THR A 417 -17.82 23.32 -4.28
CA THR A 417 -18.14 22.86 -2.92
C THR A 417 -18.96 21.59 -2.97
N LEU A 418 -18.52 20.58 -2.23
CA LEU A 418 -19.20 19.28 -2.09
C LEU A 418 -20.10 19.30 -0.85
N SER A 419 -21.31 18.78 -0.95
CA SER A 419 -22.18 18.61 0.21
C SER A 419 -22.93 17.29 0.14
N ALA A 420 -22.76 16.47 1.17
CA ALA A 420 -23.64 15.34 1.43
C ALA A 420 -25.01 15.89 1.85
N THR A 421 -25.99 15.79 0.95
CA THR A 421 -27.35 16.27 1.18
C THR A 421 -28.23 15.02 1.34
N THR A 422 -29.10 14.99 2.34
CA THR A 422 -29.85 13.81 2.82
C THR A 422 -28.99 12.76 3.57
N GLY A 423 -29.35 12.46 4.82
CA GLY A 423 -28.49 11.79 5.79
C GLY A 423 -28.53 10.25 5.76
N CYS A 424 -27.34 9.65 5.76
CA CYS A 424 -26.97 8.31 6.22
C CYS A 424 -27.79 7.10 5.71
N SER A 425 -27.17 6.38 4.76
CA SER A 425 -27.49 5.02 4.33
C SER A 425 -27.40 4.02 5.50
N ALA A 426 -28.32 3.04 5.52
CA ALA A 426 -28.53 1.85 6.39
C ALA A 426 -28.32 1.90 7.93
N VAL A 427 -27.45 2.75 8.47
CA VAL A 427 -27.16 2.87 9.91
C VAL A 427 -28.10 3.87 10.62
N CYS A 428 -28.83 4.73 9.89
CA CYS A 428 -29.72 5.76 10.49
C CYS A 428 -31.12 5.98 9.86
N GLY A 429 -31.57 5.16 8.90
CA GLY A 429 -33.01 5.05 8.58
C GLY A 429 -33.70 6.17 7.78
N ALA A 430 -32.99 6.94 6.92
CA ALA A 430 -33.62 7.80 5.90
C ALA A 430 -33.33 7.29 4.47
N SER A 431 -34.25 7.59 3.52
CA SER A 431 -34.48 6.75 2.33
C SER A 431 -33.67 7.04 1.05
N ASP A 432 -32.99 8.17 0.86
CA ASP A 432 -32.33 8.48 -0.42
C ASP A 432 -31.08 9.38 -0.24
N PRO A 433 -29.85 8.85 -0.18
CA PRO A 433 -28.63 9.67 -0.09
C PRO A 433 -28.39 10.43 -1.40
N THR A 434 -28.14 11.75 -1.30
CA THR A 434 -27.80 12.58 -2.47
C THR A 434 -26.45 13.26 -2.31
N GLN A 435 -25.78 13.50 -3.43
CA GLN A 435 -24.56 14.30 -3.48
C GLN A 435 -24.84 15.61 -4.21
N THR A 436 -24.56 16.73 -3.54
CA THR A 436 -24.67 18.07 -4.12
C THR A 436 -23.30 18.63 -4.47
N TYR A 437 -23.21 19.27 -5.63
CA TYR A 437 -22.07 20.03 -6.10
C TYR A 437 -22.48 21.47 -6.38
N THR A 438 -21.82 22.42 -5.73
CA THR A 438 -22.02 23.85 -5.97
C THR A 438 -20.80 24.40 -6.69
N ILE A 439 -20.98 24.78 -7.95
CA ILE A 439 -19.94 25.32 -8.81
C ILE A 439 -20.18 26.82 -8.97
N VAL A 440 -19.20 27.64 -8.58
CA VAL A 440 -19.27 29.11 -8.73
C VAL A 440 -18.21 29.57 -9.70
N GLN A 441 -18.64 30.34 -10.70
CA GLN A 441 -17.78 30.96 -11.71
C GLN A 441 -18.13 32.45 -11.81
N GLY A 442 -17.40 33.28 -11.06
CA GLY A 442 -17.70 34.71 -10.95
C GLY A 442 -19.00 34.93 -10.15
N SER A 443 -20.00 35.55 -10.77
CA SER A 443 -21.34 35.74 -10.16
C SER A 443 -22.31 34.60 -10.46
N THR A 444 -21.92 33.63 -11.29
CA THR A 444 -22.80 32.53 -11.69
C THR A 444 -22.60 31.33 -10.78
N THR A 445 -23.69 30.84 -10.19
CA THR A 445 -23.71 29.62 -9.39
C THR A 445 -24.50 28.54 -10.11
N THR A 446 -23.90 27.37 -10.26
CA THR A 446 -24.58 26.15 -10.74
C THR A 446 -24.61 25.14 -9.61
N THR A 447 -25.82 24.68 -9.25
CA THR A 447 -26.02 23.62 -8.26
C THR A 447 -26.43 22.35 -8.99
N ILE A 448 -25.74 21.26 -8.71
CA ILE A 448 -25.99 19.94 -9.27
C ILE A 448 -26.29 19.00 -8.10
N VAL A 449 -27.36 18.22 -8.20
CA VAL A 449 -27.71 17.18 -7.22
C VAL A 449 -27.83 15.86 -7.96
N ILE A 450 -27.06 14.86 -7.53
CA ILE A 450 -27.21 13.47 -8.00
C ILE A 450 -27.96 12.70 -6.93
N ASP A 451 -29.08 12.10 -7.35
CA ASP A 451 -29.82 11.11 -6.59
C ASP A 451 -29.74 9.78 -7.35
N ALA A 452 -28.78 8.95 -6.94
CA ALA A 452 -28.56 7.65 -7.57
C ALA A 452 -29.69 6.65 -7.26
N THR A 453 -30.38 6.81 -6.13
CA THR A 453 -31.49 5.93 -5.73
C THR A 453 -32.72 6.22 -6.57
N ALA A 454 -33.04 7.50 -6.78
CA ALA A 454 -34.11 7.91 -7.68
C ALA A 454 -33.72 7.81 -9.17
N GLY A 455 -32.43 7.67 -9.49
CA GLY A 455 -31.92 7.69 -10.85
C GLY A 455 -32.12 9.04 -11.54
N VAL A 456 -31.91 10.14 -10.81
CA VAL A 456 -32.18 11.51 -11.27
C VAL A 456 -30.98 12.42 -11.01
N THR A 457 -30.68 13.26 -11.99
CA THR A 457 -29.73 14.37 -11.86
C THR A 457 -30.47 15.70 -11.96
N VAL A 458 -30.33 16.58 -10.97
CA VAL A 458 -30.96 17.90 -10.95
C VAL A 458 -29.90 18.97 -11.13
N VAL A 459 -30.08 19.89 -12.09
CA VAL A 459 -29.20 21.06 -12.26
C VAL A 459 -30.00 22.35 -12.21
N ASN A 460 -29.66 23.25 -11.28
CA ASN A 460 -30.37 24.51 -11.02
C ASN A 460 -31.90 24.32 -10.93
N GLY A 461 -32.34 23.22 -10.29
CA GLY A 461 -33.75 22.86 -10.13
C GLY A 461 -34.38 22.13 -11.32
N THR A 462 -33.68 21.98 -12.44
CA THR A 462 -34.16 21.20 -13.61
C THR A 462 -33.76 19.74 -13.47
N ALA A 463 -34.74 18.84 -13.39
CA ALA A 463 -34.51 17.40 -13.23
C ALA A 463 -34.34 16.69 -14.59
N MET A 464 -33.30 15.86 -14.68
CA MET A 464 -33.00 14.97 -15.80
C MET A 464 -33.07 13.52 -15.34
N GLN A 465 -33.59 12.63 -16.19
CA GLN A 465 -33.57 11.20 -15.92
C GLN A 465 -32.21 10.60 -16.21
N GLY A 466 -31.70 9.82 -15.28
CA GLY A 466 -30.36 9.23 -15.36
C GLY A 466 -29.36 9.94 -14.46
N VAL A 467 -28.28 9.21 -14.20
CA VAL A 467 -27.14 9.64 -13.40
C VAL A 467 -25.86 9.32 -14.17
N PRO A 468 -24.71 9.86 -13.75
CA PRO A 468 -23.45 9.49 -14.37
C PRO A 468 -23.14 8.00 -14.20
N GLU A 469 -22.54 7.42 -15.24
CA GLU A 469 -22.20 6.01 -15.31
C GLU A 469 -20.79 5.82 -15.86
N GLN A 470 -20.01 4.98 -15.19
CA GLN A 470 -18.70 4.55 -15.68
C GLN A 470 -18.86 3.34 -16.58
N ILE A 471 -18.39 3.46 -17.81
CA ILE A 471 -18.39 2.40 -18.79
C ILE A 471 -16.95 1.93 -19.00
N ASP A 472 -16.74 0.62 -18.96
CA ASP A 472 -15.46 0.03 -19.32
C ASP A 472 -15.25 0.21 -20.83
N PRO A 473 -14.21 0.94 -21.27
CA PRO A 473 -13.98 1.21 -22.68
C PRO A 473 -13.66 -0.06 -23.49
N LEU A 474 -13.22 -1.16 -22.85
CA LEU A 474 -12.93 -2.43 -23.52
C LEU A 474 -14.18 -3.29 -23.73
N THR A 475 -15.01 -3.40 -22.69
CA THR A 475 -16.18 -4.31 -22.71
C THR A 475 -17.48 -3.60 -23.07
N ASN A 476 -17.48 -2.27 -23.07
CA ASN A 476 -18.67 -1.42 -23.27
C ASN A 476 -19.79 -1.71 -22.24
N ALA A 477 -19.41 -2.19 -21.05
CA ALA A 477 -20.33 -2.52 -19.97
C ALA A 477 -20.17 -1.54 -18.80
N PRO A 478 -21.24 -1.28 -18.02
CA PRO A 478 -21.14 -0.51 -16.80
C PRO A 478 -20.16 -1.13 -15.80
N VAL A 479 -19.29 -0.29 -15.25
CA VAL A 479 -18.38 -0.63 -14.15
C VAL A 479 -19.11 -0.43 -12.84
N THR A 480 -19.51 -1.53 -12.22
CA THR A 480 -20.04 -1.52 -10.85
C THR A 480 -18.89 -1.70 -9.88
N GLN A 481 -18.52 -0.62 -9.17
CA GLN A 481 -17.61 -0.72 -8.03
C GLN A 481 -18.41 -1.05 -6.77
N GLN A 482 -17.93 -2.01 -5.99
CA GLN A 482 -18.48 -2.32 -4.68
C GLN A 482 -17.44 -2.00 -3.61
N ASP A 483 -17.91 -1.41 -2.51
CA ASP A 483 -17.08 -1.28 -1.31
C ASP A 483 -16.93 -2.65 -0.60
N PRO A 484 -16.08 -2.76 0.44
CA PRO A 484 -15.94 -3.99 1.21
C PRO A 484 -17.21 -4.47 1.94
N SER A 485 -18.21 -3.60 2.12
CA SER A 485 -19.52 -3.97 2.67
C SER A 485 -20.43 -4.62 1.62
N GLY A 486 -20.04 -4.57 0.34
CA GLY A 486 -20.79 -5.09 -0.80
C GLY A 486 -21.75 -4.08 -1.42
N LYS A 487 -21.78 -2.83 -0.94
CA LYS A 487 -22.64 -1.78 -1.52
C LYS A 487 -22.02 -1.19 -2.78
N THR A 488 -22.88 -0.92 -3.77
CA THR A 488 -22.47 -0.30 -5.03
C THR A 488 -22.17 1.17 -4.80
N VAL A 489 -21.02 1.62 -5.31
CA VAL A 489 -20.62 3.02 -5.31
C VAL A 489 -20.98 3.67 -6.63
N ASN A 490 -21.74 4.76 -6.56
CA ASN A 490 -22.25 5.47 -7.73
C ASN A 490 -21.21 6.44 -8.29
N PRO A 491 -20.74 6.26 -9.53
CA PRO A 491 -19.64 7.05 -10.06
C PRO A 491 -20.10 8.42 -10.56
N ALA A 492 -19.26 9.45 -10.41
CA ALA A 492 -19.45 10.77 -10.98
C ALA A 492 -18.10 11.43 -11.31
N LEU A 493 -18.09 12.26 -12.35
CA LEU A 493 -16.93 13.05 -12.79
C LEU A 493 -17.28 14.53 -12.85
N ILE A 494 -16.41 15.39 -12.32
CA ILE A 494 -16.43 16.82 -12.66
C ILE A 494 -15.10 17.12 -13.32
N TYR A 495 -15.13 17.40 -14.62
CA TYR A 495 -13.96 17.83 -15.37
C TYR A 495 -13.99 19.33 -15.58
N VAL A 496 -12.93 20.01 -15.16
CA VAL A 496 -12.76 21.46 -15.33
C VAL A 496 -11.70 21.71 -16.39
N ASN A 497 -12.11 22.24 -17.53
CA ASN A 497 -11.17 22.77 -18.52
C ASN A 497 -10.68 24.15 -18.07
N GLY A 498 -9.68 24.16 -17.21
CA GLY A 498 -9.13 25.34 -16.57
C GLY A 498 -8.60 25.00 -15.18
N GLN A 499 -8.46 26.04 -14.33
CA GLN A 499 -8.05 25.88 -12.93
C GLN A 499 -9.25 25.84 -11.99
N ILE A 500 -9.13 25.05 -10.91
CA ILE A 500 -10.03 25.11 -9.76
C ILE A 500 -9.37 26.00 -8.70
N THR A 501 -9.99 27.13 -8.38
CA THR A 501 -9.45 28.11 -7.43
C THR A 501 -9.85 27.86 -5.98
N GLY A 502 -10.82 26.98 -5.75
CA GLY A 502 -11.23 26.56 -4.42
C GLY A 502 -12.03 25.28 -4.47
N LEU A 503 -11.60 24.27 -3.73
CA LEU A 503 -12.24 22.99 -3.57
C LEU A 503 -12.35 22.69 -2.06
N SER A 504 -13.54 22.32 -1.60
CA SER A 504 -13.83 21.93 -0.22
C SER A 504 -15.16 21.18 -0.12
N GLY A 505 -15.44 20.60 1.05
CA GLY A 505 -16.75 20.06 1.40
C GLY A 505 -16.74 18.60 1.79
N THR A 506 -17.91 17.96 1.74
CA THR A 506 -18.11 16.59 2.21
C THR A 506 -18.70 15.71 1.12
N VAL A 507 -18.14 14.50 0.99
CA VAL A 507 -18.60 13.46 0.08
C VAL A 507 -19.55 12.51 0.80
N GLN A 508 -20.68 12.24 0.17
CA GLN A 508 -21.75 11.37 0.62
C GLN A 508 -21.30 9.90 0.63
N ASN A 509 -21.95 9.09 1.47
CA ASN A 509 -21.82 7.63 1.42
C ASN A 509 -22.31 7.09 0.05
N ASP A 510 -21.88 5.89 -0.33
CA ASP A 510 -22.25 5.23 -1.59
C ASP A 510 -21.92 6.06 -2.87
N THR A 511 -21.09 7.10 -2.76
CA THR A 511 -20.74 8.03 -3.84
C THR A 511 -19.26 7.95 -4.19
N GLY A 512 -18.96 7.71 -5.46
CA GLY A 512 -17.60 7.74 -6.00
C GLY A 512 -17.45 8.93 -6.93
N ILE A 513 -16.56 9.86 -6.61
CA ILE A 513 -16.35 11.05 -7.42
C ILE A 513 -14.89 11.20 -7.81
N THR A 514 -14.64 11.60 -9.06
CA THR A 514 -13.38 12.22 -9.45
C THR A 514 -13.61 13.68 -9.84
N ILE A 515 -12.80 14.57 -9.29
CA ILE A 515 -12.70 15.97 -9.69
C ILE A 515 -11.38 16.13 -10.43
N ALA A 516 -11.47 16.42 -11.72
CA ALA A 516 -10.33 16.57 -12.60
C ALA A 516 -10.23 18.00 -13.12
N ALA A 517 -9.01 18.52 -13.27
CA ALA A 517 -8.76 19.82 -13.88
C ALA A 517 -7.58 19.76 -14.85
N SER A 518 -7.67 20.47 -15.98
CA SER A 518 -6.55 20.58 -16.94
C SER A 518 -5.42 21.50 -16.46
N ASN A 519 -5.64 22.22 -15.35
CA ASN A 519 -4.66 23.06 -14.69
C ASN A 519 -4.82 22.92 -13.17
N ASN A 520 -4.14 23.78 -12.39
CA ASN A 520 -4.05 23.69 -10.93
C ASN A 520 -5.39 23.50 -10.23
N VAL A 521 -5.35 22.73 -9.14
CA VAL A 521 -6.47 22.55 -8.20
C VAL A 521 -6.08 23.11 -6.84
N SER A 522 -6.79 24.14 -6.39
CA SER A 522 -6.62 24.72 -5.07
C SER A 522 -7.62 24.13 -4.08
N ILE A 523 -7.14 23.42 -3.07
CA ILE A 523 -7.93 22.93 -1.93
C ILE A 523 -7.90 24.02 -0.85
N THR A 524 -9.04 24.67 -0.64
CA THR A 524 -9.16 25.89 0.18
C THR A 524 -9.84 25.67 1.53
N GLY A 525 -10.22 24.43 1.82
CA GLY A 525 -10.79 24.00 3.08
C GLY A 525 -10.79 22.48 3.14
N ASP A 526 -11.33 21.93 4.23
CA ASP A 526 -11.35 20.49 4.40
C ASP A 526 -12.18 19.80 3.30
N LEU A 527 -11.68 18.66 2.85
CA LEU A 527 -12.40 17.69 2.05
C LEU A 527 -12.58 16.46 2.93
N THR A 528 -13.82 16.08 3.22
CA THR A 528 -14.09 14.96 4.13
C THR A 528 -15.03 13.96 3.50
N TYR A 529 -14.95 12.70 3.94
CA TYR A 529 -16.09 11.79 3.77
C TYR A 529 -17.12 12.04 4.86
N LEU A 530 -18.41 11.77 4.59
CA LEU A 530 -19.46 11.81 5.60
C LEU A 530 -19.16 10.80 6.72
N GLN A 531 -18.76 9.59 6.32
CA GLN A 531 -18.16 8.58 7.19
C GLN A 531 -16.74 8.30 6.71
N SER A 532 -15.75 8.35 7.61
CA SER A 532 -14.38 7.95 7.25
C SER A 532 -14.30 6.44 7.03
N PRO A 533 -13.68 5.99 5.92
CA PRO A 533 -13.41 4.58 5.69
C PRO A 533 -12.29 4.03 6.58
N VAL A 534 -11.47 4.91 7.16
CA VAL A 534 -10.33 4.54 7.99
C VAL A 534 -10.53 5.07 9.41
N ALA A 535 -10.36 4.20 10.40
CA ALA A 535 -10.30 4.59 11.79
C ALA A 535 -8.94 5.22 12.10
N ILE A 536 -8.95 6.49 12.53
CA ILE A 536 -7.75 7.25 12.89
C ILE A 536 -7.63 7.25 14.42
N PRO A 537 -6.44 6.97 15.00
CA PRO A 537 -5.13 6.81 14.35
C PRO A 537 -4.73 5.36 14.09
N SER A 538 -5.61 4.37 14.29
CA SER A 538 -5.26 2.95 14.19
C SER A 538 -4.97 2.47 12.76
N ASP A 539 -5.31 3.28 11.75
CA ASP A 539 -5.17 2.94 10.33
C ASP A 539 -5.84 1.61 9.95
N THR A 540 -7.01 1.38 10.54
CA THR A 540 -7.80 0.17 10.29
C THR A 540 -9.02 0.51 9.45
N LEU A 541 -9.32 -0.35 8.47
CA LEU A 541 -10.52 -0.23 7.66
C LEU A 541 -11.76 -0.36 8.56
N ASN A 542 -12.70 0.56 8.42
CA ASN A 542 -14.02 0.42 9.01
C ASN A 542 -14.82 -0.60 8.18
N SER A 543 -14.90 -1.84 8.64
CA SER A 543 -15.51 -2.95 7.90
C SER A 543 -17.02 -2.82 7.66
N SER A 544 -17.68 -1.86 8.32
CA SER A 544 -19.12 -1.58 8.17
C SER A 544 -19.40 -0.33 7.34
N THR A 545 -18.37 0.27 6.74
CA THR A 545 -18.51 1.58 6.10
C THR A 545 -19.06 1.48 4.69
N ASP A 546 -20.02 2.36 4.41
CA ASP A 546 -20.49 2.71 3.07
C ASP A 546 -19.90 4.06 2.61
N ALA A 547 -18.72 4.42 3.15
CA ALA A 547 -18.05 5.67 2.84
C ALA A 547 -17.87 5.86 1.35
N GLY A 548 -18.05 7.10 0.89
CA GLY A 548 -17.71 7.49 -0.46
C GLY A 548 -16.22 7.33 -0.78
N VAL A 549 -15.89 7.63 -2.03
CA VAL A 549 -14.50 7.68 -2.53
C VAL A 549 -14.31 8.92 -3.37
N LEU A 550 -13.24 9.67 -3.10
CA LEU A 550 -12.90 10.90 -3.81
C LEU A 550 -11.53 10.80 -4.46
N GLY A 551 -11.49 11.12 -5.75
CA GLY A 551 -10.28 11.36 -6.51
C GLY A 551 -10.16 12.84 -6.84
N VAL A 552 -8.98 13.43 -6.64
CA VAL A 552 -8.64 14.74 -7.19
C VAL A 552 -7.48 14.57 -8.14
N TYR A 553 -7.68 14.93 -9.40
CA TYR A 553 -6.70 14.75 -10.46
C TYR A 553 -6.40 16.06 -11.18
N THR A 554 -5.13 16.31 -11.47
CA THR A 554 -4.71 17.43 -12.32
C THR A 554 -3.38 17.17 -12.99
N THR A 555 -3.21 17.73 -14.20
CA THR A 555 -1.93 17.88 -14.90
C THR A 555 -1.18 19.15 -14.48
N GLY A 556 -1.74 19.97 -13.59
CA GLY A 556 -1.09 21.09 -12.91
C GLY A 556 -0.67 20.72 -11.49
N ASN A 557 -0.55 21.71 -10.61
CA ASN A 557 -0.27 21.52 -9.19
C ASN A 557 -1.55 21.37 -8.37
N ILE A 558 -1.45 20.63 -7.27
CA ILE A 558 -2.44 20.68 -6.19
C ILE A 558 -1.95 21.69 -5.16
N ASN A 559 -2.64 22.82 -5.07
CA ASN A 559 -2.32 23.90 -4.13
C ASN A 559 -3.12 23.70 -2.84
N LEU A 560 -2.42 23.58 -1.73
CA LEU A 560 -2.99 23.39 -0.41
C LEU A 560 -3.03 24.71 0.34
N TYR A 561 -4.17 25.02 0.94
CA TYR A 561 -4.35 26.19 1.79
C TYR A 561 -4.76 25.73 3.20
N PRO A 562 -4.28 26.39 4.26
CA PRO A 562 -4.74 26.09 5.61
C PRO A 562 -6.24 26.37 5.72
N ASN A 563 -6.96 25.51 6.45
CA ASN A 563 -8.38 25.71 6.68
C ASN A 563 -8.58 27.09 7.36
N PRO A 564 -9.40 27.99 6.77
CA PRO A 564 -9.53 29.35 7.26
C PRO A 564 -10.34 29.45 8.56
N SER A 565 -11.11 28.42 8.94
CA SER A 565 -12.12 28.52 9.99
C SER A 565 -12.36 27.20 10.74
N GLY A 566 -13.19 27.25 11.79
CA GLY A 566 -13.60 26.06 12.56
C GLY A 566 -12.54 25.54 13.54
N SER A 567 -12.80 24.36 14.10
CA SER A 567 -11.92 23.66 15.05
C SER A 567 -10.62 23.17 14.41
N ASN A 568 -10.56 23.07 13.08
CA ASN A 568 -9.39 22.65 12.30
C ASN A 568 -8.60 23.84 11.72
N LYS A 569 -8.85 25.07 12.18
CA LYS A 569 -8.21 26.29 11.66
C LYS A 569 -6.68 26.17 11.67
N GLY A 570 -6.05 26.48 10.54
CA GLY A 570 -4.59 26.40 10.38
C GLY A 570 -4.06 25.00 10.04
N ASN A 571 -4.89 23.97 10.13
CA ASN A 571 -4.63 22.61 9.65
C ASN A 571 -5.40 22.35 8.36
N LEU A 572 -5.27 21.17 7.77
CA LEU A 572 -6.03 20.76 6.59
C LEU A 572 -6.30 19.26 6.64
N THR A 573 -7.56 18.86 6.46
CA THR A 573 -7.94 17.45 6.29
C THR A 573 -8.42 17.22 4.85
N VAL A 574 -7.85 16.21 4.19
CA VAL A 574 -8.17 15.84 2.81
C VAL A 574 -8.43 14.34 2.70
N ASP A 575 -9.69 13.98 2.71
CA ASP A 575 -10.16 12.61 2.51
C ASP A 575 -10.33 12.36 1.01
N ALA A 576 -9.22 12.09 0.32
CA ALA A 576 -9.18 11.84 -1.12
C ALA A 576 -7.91 11.09 -1.53
N SER A 577 -7.98 10.41 -2.68
CA SER A 577 -6.79 10.10 -3.46
C SER A 577 -6.43 11.29 -4.34
N LEU A 578 -5.20 11.78 -4.23
CA LEU A 578 -4.71 12.99 -4.89
C LEU A 578 -3.67 12.62 -5.96
N ALA A 579 -3.82 13.15 -7.16
CA ALA A 579 -2.89 12.90 -8.26
C ALA A 579 -2.57 14.20 -9.02
N ALA A 580 -1.35 14.70 -8.83
CA ALA A 580 -0.76 15.82 -9.57
C ALA A 580 0.30 15.27 -10.54
N ILE A 581 -0.15 14.63 -11.62
CA ILE A 581 0.70 13.85 -12.55
C ILE A 581 0.28 14.05 -14.01
N GLY A 582 1.25 13.96 -14.92
CA GLY A 582 1.06 14.01 -16.37
C GLY A 582 1.77 15.17 -17.08
N SER A 583 2.35 16.13 -16.36
CA SER A 583 3.12 17.25 -16.95
C SER A 583 4.64 17.10 -16.81
N GLY A 584 5.09 16.20 -15.93
CA GLY A 584 6.48 16.02 -15.55
C GLY A 584 7.00 17.02 -14.52
N THR A 585 6.23 18.03 -14.14
CA THR A 585 6.60 19.04 -13.12
C THR A 585 5.54 19.29 -12.05
N SER A 586 4.36 18.68 -12.20
CA SER A 586 3.25 18.77 -11.26
C SER A 586 3.61 18.26 -9.86
N GLY A 587 3.11 18.95 -8.83
CA GLY A 587 3.32 18.55 -7.44
C GLY A 587 2.37 19.22 -6.47
N PHE A 588 2.61 19.00 -5.17
CA PHE A 588 1.89 19.69 -4.10
C PHE A 588 2.57 21.00 -3.72
N ALA A 589 1.82 22.10 -3.69
CA ALA A 589 2.34 23.41 -3.27
C ALA A 589 1.51 23.99 -2.13
N THR A 590 2.10 24.87 -1.31
CA THR A 590 1.39 25.59 -0.22
C THR A 590 1.41 27.10 -0.44
N PRO A 591 0.79 27.62 -1.51
CA PRO A 591 0.78 29.06 -1.79
C PRO A 591 -0.03 29.86 -0.75
N GLY A 592 -0.91 29.19 0.01
CA GLY A 592 -1.71 29.80 1.08
C GLY A 592 -0.99 30.08 2.39
N GLY A 593 0.30 29.78 2.48
CA GLY A 593 1.09 29.88 3.71
C GLY A 593 1.23 28.54 4.43
N SER A 594 1.62 28.59 5.70
CA SER A 594 1.95 27.39 6.48
C SER A 594 0.71 26.63 6.95
N ILE A 595 0.73 25.31 6.78
CA ILE A 595 -0.24 24.37 7.34
C ILE A 595 0.40 23.71 8.57
N GLY A 596 -0.30 23.70 9.70
CA GLY A 596 0.15 23.05 10.92
C GLY A 596 0.23 21.53 10.72
N THR A 597 -0.92 20.88 10.66
CA THR A 597 -1.08 19.47 10.33
C THR A 597 -1.88 19.31 9.04
N TRP A 598 -1.34 18.56 8.08
CA TRP A 598 -2.06 18.06 6.92
C TRP A 598 -2.35 16.58 7.13
N THR A 599 -3.63 16.21 7.16
CA THR A 599 -4.07 14.82 7.27
C THR A 599 -4.73 14.39 5.97
N ILE A 600 -4.32 13.24 5.44
CA ILE A 600 -4.90 12.63 4.25
C ILE A 600 -5.57 11.32 4.64
N VAL A 601 -6.81 11.08 4.19
CA VAL A 601 -7.42 9.74 4.17
C VAL A 601 -7.55 9.28 2.72
N GLY A 602 -6.61 8.46 2.26
CA GLY A 602 -6.46 8.09 0.86
C GLY A 602 -4.99 7.95 0.46
N GLY A 603 -4.56 8.67 -0.57
CA GLY A 603 -3.21 8.55 -1.10
C GLY A 603 -2.80 9.80 -1.88
N ARG A 604 -1.50 9.93 -2.18
CA ARG A 604 -1.00 11.06 -2.98
C ARG A 604 0.00 10.62 -4.04
N SER A 605 -0.10 11.20 -5.23
CA SER A 605 0.80 10.93 -6.34
C SER A 605 1.21 12.25 -6.99
N GLU A 606 2.50 12.43 -7.24
CA GLU A 606 3.02 13.64 -7.87
C GLU A 606 4.16 13.35 -8.86
N ASP A 607 4.26 14.19 -9.90
CA ASP A 607 5.35 14.13 -10.86
C ASP A 607 6.67 14.57 -10.23
N GLN A 608 6.63 15.60 -9.39
CA GLN A 608 7.81 16.19 -8.78
C GLN A 608 7.51 16.64 -7.35
N ALA A 609 8.35 16.22 -6.41
CA ALA A 609 8.31 16.74 -5.05
C ALA A 609 8.57 18.25 -5.05
N HIS A 610 7.74 19.04 -4.39
CA HIS A 610 7.91 20.48 -4.23
C HIS A 610 8.24 20.83 -2.78
N GLY A 611 8.80 22.02 -2.57
CA GLY A 611 8.95 22.59 -1.23
C GLY A 611 7.59 23.03 -0.69
N VAL A 612 7.14 22.44 0.41
CA VAL A 612 5.87 22.77 1.06
C VAL A 612 6.10 23.28 2.48
N SER A 613 5.23 24.19 2.93
CA SER A 613 5.24 24.74 4.29
C SER A 613 4.22 23.98 5.15
N ILE A 614 4.55 22.74 5.51
CA ILE A 614 3.69 21.86 6.32
C ILE A 614 4.49 21.39 7.54
N GLY A 615 3.94 21.57 8.74
CA GLY A 615 4.59 21.16 9.99
C GLY A 615 4.54 19.64 10.21
N THR A 616 3.39 19.02 9.96
CA THR A 616 3.15 17.58 10.10
C THR A 616 2.29 17.07 8.96
N GLY A 617 2.71 15.99 8.32
CA GLY A 617 1.98 15.34 7.22
C GLY A 617 1.62 13.93 7.60
N ASN A 618 0.32 13.68 7.84
CA ASN A 618 -0.20 12.35 8.13
C ASN A 618 -0.91 11.79 6.90
N THR A 619 -0.65 10.54 6.57
CA THR A 619 -1.35 9.80 5.52
C THR A 619 -1.90 8.51 6.11
N TYR A 620 -3.23 8.42 6.15
CA TYR A 620 -4.00 7.24 6.52
C TYR A 620 -4.54 6.62 5.24
N TYR A 621 -4.00 5.47 4.87
CA TYR A 621 -4.26 4.87 3.57
C TYR A 621 -5.61 4.18 3.57
N ASP A 622 -6.44 4.53 2.59
CA ASP A 622 -7.69 3.81 2.37
C ASP A 622 -7.39 2.41 1.85
N ARG A 623 -7.38 1.44 2.78
CA ARG A 623 -7.05 0.03 2.52
C ARG A 623 -7.92 -0.60 1.44
N ARG A 624 -9.09 -0.03 1.13
CA ARG A 624 -9.95 -0.46 0.02
C ARG A 624 -9.22 -0.37 -1.33
N PHE A 625 -8.33 0.61 -1.48
CA PHE A 625 -7.55 0.81 -2.72
C PHE A 625 -6.56 -0.31 -3.00
N SER A 626 -6.26 -1.18 -2.04
CA SER A 626 -5.41 -2.34 -2.30
C SER A 626 -6.01 -3.32 -3.33
N GLY A 627 -7.35 -3.37 -3.44
CA GLY A 627 -8.07 -4.22 -4.39
C GLY A 627 -8.39 -3.52 -5.71
N SER A 628 -9.58 -3.79 -6.26
CA SER A 628 -10.11 -3.17 -7.48
C SER A 628 -10.98 -1.92 -7.23
N PHE A 629 -10.97 -1.40 -6.01
CA PHE A 629 -11.75 -0.23 -5.60
C PHE A 629 -10.93 1.06 -5.74
N GLY A 630 -11.54 2.14 -6.20
CA GLY A 630 -10.88 3.44 -6.26
C GLY A 630 -11.77 4.53 -6.86
N PRO A 631 -11.30 5.78 -6.90
CA PRO A 631 -12.07 6.82 -7.56
C PRO A 631 -12.32 6.48 -9.04
N PRO A 632 -13.51 6.76 -9.58
CA PRO A 632 -13.84 6.42 -10.96
C PRO A 632 -13.07 7.33 -11.95
N TRP A 633 -12.65 6.83 -13.11
CA TRP A 633 -11.82 7.59 -14.09
C TRP A 633 -10.54 8.25 -13.50
N PHE A 634 -9.97 7.66 -12.45
CA PHE A 634 -8.74 8.13 -11.82
C PHE A 634 -7.50 7.63 -12.59
N PRO A 635 -6.41 8.41 -12.71
CA PRO A 635 -5.25 8.02 -13.52
C PRO A 635 -4.66 6.65 -13.12
N THR A 636 -4.28 5.88 -14.14
CA THR A 636 -3.61 4.57 -14.03
C THR A 636 -2.32 4.55 -14.85
N ALA A 637 -1.27 3.89 -14.38
CA ALA A 637 -0.06 3.62 -15.18
C ALA A 637 -0.21 2.30 -15.93
N VAL A 638 0.48 2.13 -17.06
CA VAL A 638 0.68 0.82 -17.70
C VAL A 638 2.04 0.31 -17.29
N LEU A 639 2.09 -0.86 -16.67
CA LEU A 639 3.35 -1.44 -16.24
C LEU A 639 4.03 -2.17 -17.39
N GLN A 640 5.31 -1.88 -17.59
CA GLN A 640 6.20 -2.67 -18.44
C GLN A 640 6.63 -3.95 -17.71
N PRO A 641 6.98 -5.03 -18.45
CA PRO A 641 7.53 -6.24 -17.85
C PRO A 641 8.69 -5.92 -16.89
N GLY A 642 8.60 -6.38 -15.63
CA GLY A 642 9.60 -6.13 -14.60
C GLY A 642 9.40 -4.86 -13.76
N GLN A 643 8.36 -4.06 -14.04
CA GLN A 643 7.97 -2.93 -13.18
C GLN A 643 7.05 -3.39 -12.04
N SER A 644 7.14 -2.70 -10.90
CA SER A 644 6.28 -2.96 -9.75
C SER A 644 4.93 -2.26 -9.88
N ALA A 645 3.80 -2.96 -9.73
CA ALA A 645 2.45 -2.38 -9.68
C ALA A 645 2.17 -1.60 -8.40
N VAL A 646 2.77 -2.10 -7.34
CA VAL A 646 2.81 -1.64 -5.95
C VAL A 646 4.20 -2.08 -5.46
N PRO A 647 4.89 -1.44 -4.49
CA PRO A 647 6.15 -1.96 -4.01
C PRO A 647 5.84 -3.30 -3.39
N ALA A 648 6.71 -4.25 -3.65
CA ALA A 648 6.52 -5.58 -3.12
C ALA A 648 6.58 -5.52 -1.59
N THR A 649 5.53 -5.98 -0.92
CA THR A 649 5.39 -5.84 0.53
C THR A 649 5.94 -7.08 1.23
N PHE A 650 6.86 -6.91 2.17
CA PHE A 650 7.19 -7.97 3.11
C PHE A 650 6.05 -8.11 4.11
N LEU A 651 5.38 -9.27 4.15
CA LEU A 651 4.26 -9.52 5.06
C LEU A 651 4.73 -10.11 6.39
N GLY A 652 5.95 -10.64 6.43
CA GLY A 652 6.58 -11.12 7.65
C GLY A 652 7.39 -12.40 7.43
N ILE A 653 8.19 -12.72 8.44
CA ILE A 653 8.85 -14.02 8.56
C ILE A 653 8.60 -14.54 9.98
N THR A 654 8.10 -15.77 10.07
CA THR A 654 7.77 -16.40 11.35
C THR A 654 8.49 -17.72 11.49
N VAL A 655 8.81 -18.09 12.72
CA VAL A 655 9.39 -19.39 13.06
C VAL A 655 8.39 -20.12 13.95
N THR A 656 7.94 -21.29 13.50
CA THR A 656 7.07 -22.16 14.30
C THR A 656 7.86 -23.41 14.70
N ARG A 657 8.06 -23.58 16.01
CA ARG A 657 8.67 -24.79 16.57
C ARG A 657 7.62 -25.88 16.69
N THR A 658 7.86 -27.05 16.10
CA THR A 658 6.93 -28.20 16.13
C THR A 658 7.33 -29.24 17.15
N SER A 659 8.63 -29.45 17.37
CA SER A 659 9.13 -30.31 18.45
C SER A 659 10.45 -29.79 19.00
N TRP A 660 10.72 -30.15 20.25
CA TRP A 660 11.97 -29.90 20.94
C TRP A 660 12.21 -31.08 21.86
N ARG A 661 13.40 -31.70 21.77
CA ARG A 661 13.73 -32.88 22.58
C ARG A 661 15.23 -32.95 22.88
N GLU A 662 15.55 -33.45 24.07
CA GLU A 662 16.88 -33.97 24.40
C GLU A 662 17.07 -35.29 23.63
N VAL A 663 18.19 -35.44 22.91
CA VAL A 663 18.42 -36.59 22.02
C VAL A 663 19.33 -37.62 22.65
N SER A 664 20.48 -37.17 23.16
CA SER A 664 21.46 -38.07 23.74
C SER A 664 22.41 -37.33 24.68
N ARG A 665 23.02 -38.12 25.56
CA ARG A 665 24.10 -37.75 26.46
C ARG A 665 25.36 -38.49 25.97
N PRO A 666 26.23 -37.84 25.18
CA PRO A 666 27.44 -38.46 24.65
C PRO A 666 28.44 -38.87 25.72
#